data_AF-A0A367JWS4-F1
#
_entry.id   AF-A0A367JWS4-F1
#
_cell.length_a   1.000
_cell.length_b   1.000
_cell.length_c   1.000
_cell.angle_alpha   90.00
_cell.angle_beta   90.00
_cell.angle_gamma   90.00
#
_symmetry.space_group_name_H-M   'P 1'
#
loop_
_entity.id
_entity.type
_entity.pdbx_description
1 polymer ?
#
loop_
_entity_poly.entity_id
_entity_poly.type
_entity_poly.pdbx_seq_one_letter_code
_entity_poly.pdbx_strand_id
1 'polypeptide(L)'
;FLRAFLLYLSSTKDLKLPNLIESWYSKSTFERNHLDLLSQALSLGDSPDRLFYFVQISDLHISKFQSKGHTTHFLHFLQSVLPVIRPEFVVVTGDLIDAEDRTRTGSAQYLKEWQVYKTAITEGASDIPWYDIGSNDCSDLLSWQTENNLYKTYGRSANLLKEGKGVYSWKVSKEFGEYNFVAADACPIKGPSRPFDYFGYLTANTMDRLASTVISNRYNHTFLFSHYPTITLSTGTTDDGYGFKDLARYVSAYFCGHLHGFDAGLGDTLKSYDSETDSLELELSDMKDHGSYRIVAVDHDLISFVDVDLPISQIPPITNDNKHVPLTEDLKIIWPSSKLRPAPIVLITNPKDARYALPSKEPLKIAQTSTHIRFLVFSEYEHTQLKAKIFVDDMRHPFIAQFTGDNSSLPLWTSTWEPNDFDDFKTHSIRIEVTAPDGQIGVGEALFRMDSLRINIESGIGEWITWPNILQLLRFLSVFSIVAMLLAILIPKLYLDYESRHLVNAHLRNMLLLYVHEIDCGIYQSIYASVQKTIYIWTHRFLQFSEEQPNTWYMCFTFLISFLTMPWFYAKFIPYGRNDDEGAGYFFLWGLYFPDKQWVPLDTWLYTAFELIFTVNGFILYFIWKSSDQYLFECKGLGQGKNRRTSLCNRPWFQLLVILYLLWRITHLIELVRWYGGTWPMLTFNLLTWWLVAVTIVLFYGKDGIVYLIKAKKKGEAIGQHLDICQSCCQAIGEAARGPFNVRTMYDSNEQHPPLAEYNEGSSSDTSNASITRRNATARDE
;
A
#
# COMPACT_ATOMS: atom_id res chain seq x y z
N PHE A 1 19.33 -14.81 12.86
CA PHE A 1 19.82 -14.02 11.71
C PHE A 1 20.13 -14.86 10.48
N LEU A 2 21.13 -15.76 10.48
CA LEU A 2 21.49 -16.57 9.29
C LEU A 2 20.28 -17.30 8.65
N ARG A 3 19.46 -17.98 9.46
CA ARG A 3 18.24 -18.64 8.99
C ARG A 3 17.24 -17.67 8.34
N ALA A 4 17.02 -16.49 8.92
CA ALA A 4 16.12 -15.48 8.37
C ALA A 4 16.60 -14.98 7.00
N PHE A 5 17.90 -14.75 6.87
CA PHE A 5 18.53 -14.39 5.59
C PHE A 5 18.35 -15.50 4.54
N LEU A 6 18.57 -16.77 4.90
CA LEU A 6 18.35 -17.91 4.00
C LEU A 6 16.88 -18.06 3.58
N LEU A 7 15.93 -17.82 4.51
CA LEU A 7 14.50 -17.83 4.19
C LEU A 7 14.15 -16.71 3.21
N TYR A 8 14.65 -15.48 3.44
CA TYR A 8 14.46 -14.37 2.52
C TYR A 8 15.01 -14.67 1.12
N LEU A 9 16.25 -15.17 1.03
CA LEU A 9 16.85 -15.57 -0.25
C LEU A 9 16.03 -16.66 -0.94
N SER A 10 15.59 -17.67 -0.19
CA SER A 10 14.76 -18.74 -0.74
C SER A 10 13.41 -18.24 -1.23
N SER A 11 12.76 -17.32 -0.49
CA SER A 11 11.44 -16.78 -0.84
C SER A 11 11.47 -15.87 -2.06
N THR A 12 12.61 -15.24 -2.34
CA THR A 12 12.79 -14.31 -3.46
C THR A 12 13.46 -14.94 -4.67
N LYS A 13 13.62 -16.27 -4.68
CA LYS A 13 14.32 -16.98 -5.75
C LYS A 13 13.65 -16.84 -7.12
N ASP A 14 12.33 -16.77 -7.19
CA ASP A 14 11.63 -16.61 -8.48
C ASP A 14 11.63 -15.14 -8.96
N LEU A 15 12.05 -14.21 -8.10
CA LEU A 15 12.25 -12.79 -8.40
C LEU A 15 13.72 -12.45 -8.68
N LYS A 16 14.67 -13.35 -8.39
CA LYS A 16 16.12 -13.14 -8.46
C LYS A 16 16.84 -14.35 -9.03
N LEU A 17 17.72 -14.19 -10.01
CA LEU A 17 18.60 -15.28 -10.47
C LEU A 17 20.05 -15.17 -9.93
N PRO A 18 20.76 -16.31 -9.81
CA PRO A 18 22.07 -16.42 -9.20
C PRO A 18 23.16 -15.91 -10.14
N ASN A 19 24.05 -15.09 -9.60
CA ASN A 19 25.25 -14.50 -10.20
C ASN A 19 25.03 -13.19 -10.96
N LEU A 20 25.28 -12.11 -10.22
CA LEU A 20 25.74 -10.83 -10.73
C LEU A 20 27.05 -11.01 -11.50
N ILE A 21 27.03 -10.72 -12.80
CA ILE A 21 28.10 -9.95 -13.42
C ILE A 21 27.41 -8.73 -14.01
N GLU A 22 27.71 -7.55 -13.47
CA GLU A 22 27.25 -6.27 -13.99
C GLU A 22 27.65 -6.12 -15.47
N SER A 23 26.73 -5.66 -16.32
CA SER A 23 27.10 -4.91 -17.52
C SER A 23 26.10 -3.78 -17.83
N TRP A 24 26.53 -2.59 -17.41
CA TRP A 24 26.61 -1.34 -18.18
C TRP A 24 25.37 -0.85 -18.94
N TYR A 25 24.77 0.19 -18.36
CA TYR A 25 23.98 1.26 -18.98
C TYR A 25 24.05 1.32 -20.51
N SER A 26 23.00 0.83 -21.16
CA SER A 26 22.54 1.39 -22.44
C SER A 26 21.48 2.44 -22.13
N LYS A 27 21.89 3.71 -22.10
CA LYS A 27 20.92 4.80 -22.30
C LYS A 27 20.45 4.66 -23.73
N SER A 28 19.26 4.13 -23.96
CA SER A 28 18.56 4.38 -25.21
C SER A 28 18.27 5.89 -25.23
N THR A 29 19.10 6.63 -25.95
CA THR A 29 18.74 7.97 -26.40
C THR A 29 17.60 7.77 -27.38
N PHE A 30 16.36 7.90 -26.91
CA PHE A 30 15.22 8.08 -27.79
C PHE A 30 15.51 9.33 -28.62
N GLU A 31 15.63 9.16 -29.94
CA GLU A 31 16.08 10.23 -30.83
C GLU A 31 14.98 11.28 -30.95
N ARG A 32 15.07 12.33 -30.10
CA ARG A 32 14.23 13.55 -30.20
C ARG A 32 14.15 14.10 -31.63
N ASN A 33 15.19 13.90 -32.44
CA ASN A 33 15.26 14.32 -33.83
C ASN A 33 14.13 13.74 -34.71
N HIS A 34 13.64 12.51 -34.45
CA HIS A 34 12.58 11.90 -35.27
C HIS A 34 11.20 12.51 -34.99
N LEU A 35 10.86 12.77 -33.73
CA LEU A 35 9.60 13.42 -33.35
C LEU A 35 9.53 14.87 -33.83
N ASP A 36 10.65 15.57 -33.82
CA ASP A 36 10.76 16.92 -34.36
C ASP A 36 10.55 16.93 -35.89
N LEU A 37 11.07 15.93 -36.61
CA LEU A 37 10.84 15.77 -38.05
C LEU A 37 9.38 15.43 -38.37
N LEU A 38 8.77 14.52 -37.60
CA LEU A 38 7.33 14.21 -37.72
C LEU A 38 6.49 15.47 -37.49
N SER A 39 6.83 16.27 -36.50
CA SER A 39 6.09 17.49 -36.16
C SER A 39 6.16 18.57 -37.23
N GLN A 40 7.22 18.57 -38.05
CA GLN A 40 7.38 19.50 -39.18
C GLN A 40 6.68 19.02 -40.46
N ALA A 41 6.46 17.70 -40.59
CA ALA A 41 5.84 17.10 -41.77
C ALA A 41 4.32 16.89 -41.63
N LEU A 42 3.80 16.94 -40.41
CA LEU A 42 2.39 16.68 -40.08
C LEU A 42 1.65 17.97 -39.73
N SER A 43 0.42 18.09 -40.19
CA SER A 43 -0.50 19.19 -39.86
C SER A 43 -1.83 18.60 -39.41
N LEU A 44 -2.26 18.89 -38.18
CA LEU A 44 -3.58 18.51 -37.67
C LEU A 44 -4.66 19.39 -38.32
N GLY A 45 -5.34 18.81 -39.33
CA GLY A 45 -6.41 19.43 -40.09
C GLY A 45 -7.80 18.94 -39.72
N ASP A 46 -8.72 19.04 -40.68
CA ASP A 46 -10.11 18.59 -40.58
C ASP A 46 -10.32 17.11 -40.95
N SER A 47 -9.31 16.49 -41.57
CA SER A 47 -9.38 15.12 -42.10
C SER A 47 -9.36 14.05 -41.00
N PRO A 48 -10.13 12.95 -41.13
CA PRO A 48 -10.16 11.84 -40.18
C PRO A 48 -8.99 10.84 -40.36
N ASP A 49 -7.99 11.17 -41.17
CA ASP A 49 -6.82 10.32 -41.36
C ASP A 49 -5.97 10.24 -40.08
N ARG A 50 -5.17 9.17 -40.00
CA ARG A 50 -4.20 8.95 -38.92
C ARG A 50 -4.82 8.90 -37.52
N LEU A 51 -6.06 8.43 -37.44
CA LEU A 51 -6.84 8.31 -36.21
C LEU A 51 -7.38 6.89 -36.06
N PHE A 52 -7.27 6.33 -34.86
CA PHE A 52 -8.02 5.14 -34.44
C PHE A 52 -8.26 5.19 -32.93
N TYR A 53 -9.20 4.39 -32.43
CA TYR A 53 -9.50 4.32 -31.01
C TYR A 53 -9.89 2.92 -30.56
N PHE A 54 -9.68 2.65 -29.28
CA PHE A 54 -10.01 1.39 -28.62
C PHE A 54 -10.61 1.65 -27.24
N VAL A 55 -11.16 0.60 -26.62
CA VAL A 55 -11.77 0.69 -25.29
C VAL A 55 -11.06 -0.19 -24.29
N GLN A 56 -10.86 0.32 -23.08
CA GLN A 56 -10.47 -0.44 -21.90
C GLN A 56 -11.67 -0.51 -20.94
N ILE A 57 -11.91 -1.70 -20.39
CA ILE A 57 -12.75 -1.92 -19.21
C ILE A 57 -11.98 -2.75 -18.19
N SER A 58 -12.40 -2.74 -16.93
CA SER A 58 -11.74 -3.50 -15.87
C SER A 58 -12.72 -3.90 -14.78
N ASP A 59 -12.33 -4.87 -13.95
CA ASP A 59 -13.00 -5.18 -12.68
C ASP A 59 -14.50 -5.43 -12.87
N LEU A 60 -14.81 -6.40 -13.75
CA LEU A 60 -16.19 -6.77 -14.09
C LEU A 60 -16.90 -7.41 -12.91
N HIS A 61 -16.17 -8.23 -12.15
CA HIS A 61 -16.66 -9.02 -11.03
C HIS A 61 -17.99 -9.71 -11.33
N ILE A 62 -18.07 -10.47 -12.43
CA ILE A 62 -19.29 -11.21 -12.72
C ILE A 62 -19.58 -12.17 -11.57
N SER A 63 -20.70 -11.93 -10.89
CA SER A 63 -21.04 -12.59 -9.64
C SER A 63 -22.31 -13.40 -9.79
N LYS A 64 -22.31 -14.61 -9.23
CA LYS A 64 -23.55 -15.40 -9.07
C LYS A 64 -24.30 -15.07 -7.77
N PHE A 65 -23.70 -14.28 -6.88
CA PHE A 65 -24.25 -13.98 -5.56
C PHE A 65 -24.67 -12.52 -5.42
N GLN A 66 -24.03 -11.59 -6.15
CA GLN A 66 -24.38 -10.17 -6.10
C GLN A 66 -25.35 -9.82 -7.24
N SER A 67 -26.41 -9.08 -6.89
CA SER A 67 -27.46 -8.63 -7.83
C SER A 67 -27.37 -7.15 -8.17
N LYS A 68 -26.69 -6.33 -7.38
CA LYS A 68 -26.52 -4.89 -7.65
C LYS A 68 -25.11 -4.65 -8.17
N GLY A 69 -24.98 -3.86 -9.23
CA GLY A 69 -23.69 -3.63 -9.88
C GLY A 69 -23.21 -4.87 -10.65
N HIS A 70 -21.90 -5.09 -10.67
CA HIS A 70 -21.27 -6.31 -11.18
C HIS A 70 -21.74 -6.63 -12.62
N THR A 71 -22.33 -7.82 -12.79
CA THR A 71 -22.87 -8.37 -14.02
C THR A 71 -23.86 -7.43 -14.72
N THR A 72 -24.70 -6.70 -13.97
CA THR A 72 -25.71 -5.82 -14.57
C THR A 72 -25.09 -4.64 -15.30
N HIS A 73 -24.07 -4.00 -14.72
CA HIS A 73 -23.34 -2.91 -15.37
C HIS A 73 -22.65 -3.41 -16.64
N PHE A 74 -21.97 -4.54 -16.56
CA PHE A 74 -21.31 -5.16 -17.71
C PHE A 74 -22.29 -5.47 -18.85
N LEU A 75 -23.46 -6.04 -18.56
CA LEU A 75 -24.47 -6.32 -19.58
C LEU A 75 -25.04 -5.03 -20.20
N HIS A 76 -25.24 -3.98 -19.41
CA HIS A 76 -25.68 -2.69 -19.96
C HIS A 76 -24.60 -2.03 -20.82
N PHE A 77 -23.32 -2.11 -20.44
CA PHE A 77 -22.21 -1.65 -21.26
C PHE A 77 -22.24 -2.34 -22.63
N LEU A 78 -22.33 -3.67 -22.66
CA LEU A 78 -22.42 -4.44 -23.92
C LEU A 78 -23.68 -4.09 -24.75
N GLN A 79 -24.83 -3.91 -24.10
CA GLN A 79 -26.11 -3.70 -24.79
C GLN A 79 -26.33 -2.25 -25.28
N SER A 80 -25.83 -1.27 -24.52
CA SER A 80 -26.20 0.14 -24.65
C SER A 80 -25.03 1.05 -25.04
N VAL A 81 -23.78 0.69 -24.69
CA VAL A 81 -22.62 1.57 -24.89
C VAL A 81 -21.71 1.08 -26.00
N LEU A 82 -21.31 -0.19 -25.97
CA LEU A 82 -20.37 -0.75 -26.95
C LEU A 82 -20.84 -0.59 -28.41
N PRO A 83 -22.13 -0.78 -28.75
CA PRO A 83 -22.64 -0.56 -30.12
C PRO A 83 -22.62 0.90 -30.56
N VAL A 84 -22.52 1.85 -29.63
CA VAL A 84 -22.42 3.29 -29.90
C VAL A 84 -20.97 3.68 -30.18
N ILE A 85 -20.04 3.14 -29.38
CA ILE A 85 -18.61 3.44 -29.52
C ILE A 85 -18.03 2.78 -30.78
N ARG A 86 -18.34 1.50 -31.04
CA ARG A 86 -17.80 0.72 -32.16
C ARG A 86 -16.26 0.77 -32.27
N PRO A 87 -15.53 0.42 -31.20
CA PRO A 87 -14.07 0.52 -31.16
C PRO A 87 -13.40 -0.54 -32.04
N GLU A 88 -12.12 -0.31 -32.37
CA GLU A 88 -11.27 -1.29 -33.07
C GLU A 88 -11.14 -2.61 -32.32
N PHE A 89 -11.08 -2.53 -30.99
CA PHE A 89 -11.07 -3.67 -30.07
C PHE A 89 -11.39 -3.21 -28.64
N VAL A 90 -11.69 -4.19 -27.77
CA VAL A 90 -11.84 -4.00 -26.32
C VAL A 90 -10.77 -4.79 -25.60
N VAL A 91 -10.18 -4.18 -24.56
CA VAL A 91 -9.27 -4.85 -23.61
C VAL A 91 -9.89 -4.85 -22.22
N VAL A 92 -9.88 -5.99 -21.55
CA VAL A 92 -10.31 -6.16 -20.16
C VAL A 92 -9.10 -6.42 -19.27
N THR A 93 -8.83 -5.51 -18.33
CA THR A 93 -7.62 -5.54 -17.50
C THR A 93 -7.79 -6.30 -16.18
N GLY A 94 -8.49 -7.43 -16.17
CA GLY A 94 -8.58 -8.30 -14.98
C GLY A 94 -9.94 -8.31 -14.29
N ASP A 95 -10.00 -9.15 -13.23
CA ASP A 95 -11.18 -9.39 -12.40
C ASP A 95 -12.47 -9.63 -13.21
N LEU A 96 -12.39 -10.60 -14.13
CA LEU A 96 -13.49 -10.97 -15.03
C LEU A 96 -14.68 -11.56 -14.25
N ILE A 97 -14.37 -12.41 -13.27
CA ILE A 97 -15.34 -12.99 -12.33
C ILE A 97 -15.12 -12.46 -10.92
N ASP A 98 -16.17 -12.55 -10.09
CA ASP A 98 -16.11 -12.11 -8.70
C ASP A 98 -15.33 -13.09 -7.83
N ALA A 99 -15.46 -14.39 -8.08
CA ALA A 99 -14.88 -15.48 -7.29
C ALA A 99 -15.27 -15.50 -5.80
N GLU A 100 -16.01 -14.51 -5.28
CA GLU A 100 -16.41 -14.44 -3.87
C GLU A 100 -17.52 -15.43 -3.53
N ASP A 101 -17.43 -16.06 -2.35
CA ASP A 101 -18.54 -16.81 -1.79
C ASP A 101 -19.69 -15.90 -1.28
N ARG A 102 -20.84 -16.50 -0.93
CA ARG A 102 -22.01 -15.76 -0.44
C ARG A 102 -21.70 -14.90 0.79
N THR A 103 -20.73 -15.30 1.60
CA THR A 103 -20.31 -14.63 2.84
C THR A 103 -19.21 -13.60 2.62
N ARG A 104 -18.67 -13.50 1.39
CA ARG A 104 -17.50 -12.69 1.00
C ARG A 104 -16.23 -12.99 1.82
N THR A 105 -16.15 -14.20 2.36
CA THR A 105 -15.08 -14.66 3.26
C THR A 105 -14.17 -15.70 2.61
N GLY A 106 -14.46 -16.13 1.39
CA GLY A 106 -13.64 -17.08 0.66
C GLY A 106 -13.74 -16.83 -0.83
N SER A 107 -12.74 -17.31 -1.56
CA SER A 107 -12.69 -17.26 -3.01
C SER A 107 -12.79 -18.67 -3.59
N ALA A 108 -13.55 -18.85 -4.67
CA ALA A 108 -13.65 -20.11 -5.40
C ALA A 108 -14.03 -19.89 -6.87
N GLN A 109 -13.71 -20.86 -7.70
CA GLN A 109 -14.03 -20.83 -9.13
C GLN A 109 -15.46 -21.32 -9.39
N TYR A 110 -16.36 -20.41 -9.78
CA TYR A 110 -17.76 -20.75 -10.04
C TYR A 110 -18.08 -20.82 -11.52
N LEU A 111 -18.40 -22.03 -11.99
CA LEU A 111 -18.74 -22.30 -13.38
C LEU A 111 -19.79 -21.36 -13.98
N LYS A 112 -20.82 -20.98 -13.20
CA LYS A 112 -21.89 -20.10 -13.69
C LYS A 112 -21.40 -18.70 -14.01
N GLU A 113 -20.44 -18.14 -13.27
CA GLU A 113 -19.89 -16.81 -13.52
C GLU A 113 -19.11 -16.80 -14.85
N TRP A 114 -18.29 -17.83 -15.05
CA TRP A 114 -17.55 -18.04 -16.29
C TRP A 114 -18.45 -18.29 -17.51
N GLN A 115 -19.55 -19.02 -17.33
CA GLN A 115 -20.56 -19.20 -18.37
C GLN A 115 -21.21 -17.85 -18.73
N VAL A 116 -21.58 -17.04 -17.74
CA VAL A 116 -22.12 -15.69 -17.98
C VAL A 116 -21.12 -14.86 -18.77
N TYR A 117 -19.86 -14.79 -18.33
CA TYR A 117 -18.81 -14.03 -19.01
C TYR A 117 -18.69 -14.39 -20.50
N LYS A 118 -18.47 -15.69 -20.78
CA LYS A 118 -18.25 -16.17 -22.15
C LYS A 118 -19.48 -15.95 -23.02
N THR A 119 -20.67 -16.25 -22.52
CA THR A 119 -21.91 -16.08 -23.30
C THR A 119 -22.20 -14.61 -23.54
N ALA A 120 -22.05 -13.74 -22.54
CA ALA A 120 -22.25 -12.29 -22.68
C ALA A 120 -21.39 -11.68 -23.78
N ILE A 121 -20.10 -12.03 -23.85
CA ILE A 121 -19.22 -11.56 -24.92
C ILE A 121 -19.60 -12.19 -26.26
N THR A 122 -19.93 -13.49 -26.28
CA THR A 122 -20.33 -14.18 -27.52
C THR A 122 -21.58 -13.57 -28.15
N GLU A 123 -22.55 -13.15 -27.33
CA GLU A 123 -23.82 -12.58 -27.80
C GLU A 123 -23.77 -11.06 -27.99
N GLY A 124 -23.05 -10.33 -27.12
CA GLY A 124 -23.06 -8.86 -27.07
C GLY A 124 -21.86 -8.18 -27.73
N ALA A 125 -20.80 -8.93 -28.08
CA ALA A 125 -19.58 -8.39 -28.67
C ALA A 125 -18.95 -9.36 -29.70
N SER A 126 -19.77 -10.13 -30.43
CA SER A 126 -19.28 -11.16 -31.37
C SER A 126 -18.37 -10.62 -32.47
N ASP A 127 -18.61 -9.37 -32.88
CA ASP A 127 -17.99 -8.76 -34.06
C ASP A 127 -16.81 -7.84 -33.70
N ILE A 128 -16.45 -7.77 -32.42
CA ILE A 128 -15.41 -6.88 -31.90
C ILE A 128 -14.27 -7.74 -31.34
N PRO A 129 -13.01 -7.52 -31.77
CA PRO A 129 -11.87 -8.19 -31.15
C PRO A 129 -11.82 -7.90 -29.64
N TRP A 130 -11.66 -8.97 -28.85
CA TRP A 130 -11.75 -8.93 -27.40
C TRP A 130 -10.51 -9.55 -26.77
N TYR A 131 -9.79 -8.75 -25.98
CA TYR A 131 -8.59 -9.16 -25.26
C TYR A 131 -8.83 -9.08 -23.76
N ASP A 132 -8.41 -10.08 -23.00
CA ASP A 132 -8.62 -10.19 -21.57
C ASP A 132 -7.38 -10.73 -20.84
N ILE A 133 -7.29 -10.40 -19.56
CA ILE A 133 -6.27 -10.80 -18.59
C ILE A 133 -7.02 -11.10 -17.29
N GLY A 134 -6.50 -11.96 -16.40
CA GLY A 134 -7.18 -12.36 -15.16
C GLY A 134 -6.32 -12.20 -13.92
N SER A 135 -6.96 -11.97 -12.77
CA SER A 135 -6.35 -11.74 -11.44
C SER A 135 -7.11 -12.46 -10.33
N ASN A 136 -8.37 -12.12 -10.03
CA ASN A 136 -9.25 -12.97 -9.21
C ASN A 136 -9.58 -14.30 -9.91
N ASP A 137 -9.35 -14.36 -11.22
CA ASP A 137 -9.47 -15.56 -12.04
C ASP A 137 -8.46 -16.65 -11.67
N CYS A 138 -7.38 -16.29 -10.95
CA CYS A 138 -6.44 -17.24 -10.40
C CYS A 138 -6.60 -17.52 -8.91
N SER A 139 -7.57 -16.90 -8.24
CA SER A 139 -7.90 -17.24 -6.85
C SER A 139 -8.39 -18.68 -6.74
N ASP A 140 -7.99 -19.35 -5.65
CA ASP A 140 -8.27 -20.76 -5.41
C ASP A 140 -7.67 -21.72 -6.48
N LEU A 141 -6.53 -21.35 -7.08
CA LEU A 141 -5.83 -22.18 -8.07
C LEU A 141 -4.49 -22.71 -7.56
N LEU A 142 -4.30 -24.04 -7.65
CA LEU A 142 -3.02 -24.70 -7.36
C LEU A 142 -1.95 -24.49 -8.43
N SER A 143 -2.36 -24.21 -9.66
CA SER A 143 -1.51 -23.95 -10.81
C SER A 143 -2.38 -23.53 -12.00
N TRP A 144 -1.75 -22.97 -13.03
CA TRP A 144 -2.42 -22.74 -14.31
C TRP A 144 -3.04 -24.03 -14.88
N GLN A 145 -2.39 -25.18 -14.73
CA GLN A 145 -2.80 -26.43 -15.37
C GLN A 145 -3.95 -27.15 -14.65
N THR A 146 -4.33 -26.71 -13.45
CA THR A 146 -5.38 -27.36 -12.65
C THR A 146 -6.75 -27.31 -13.33
N GLU A 147 -7.55 -28.37 -13.19
CA GLU A 147 -8.87 -28.49 -13.85
C GLU A 147 -9.86 -27.39 -13.45
N ASN A 148 -9.74 -26.82 -12.24
CA ASN A 148 -10.59 -25.70 -11.80
C ASN A 148 -10.16 -24.34 -12.33
N ASN A 149 -9.06 -24.24 -13.07
CA ASN A 149 -8.73 -23.02 -13.80
C ASN A 149 -9.68 -22.91 -15.01
N LEU A 150 -10.82 -22.27 -14.77
CA LEU A 150 -11.88 -22.09 -15.77
C LEU A 150 -11.52 -21.00 -16.80
N TYR A 151 -10.61 -20.08 -16.49
CA TYR A 151 -10.12 -19.11 -17.47
C TYR A 151 -9.58 -19.79 -18.74
N LYS A 152 -8.89 -20.93 -18.61
CA LYS A 152 -8.41 -21.72 -19.77
C LYS A 152 -9.49 -22.09 -20.79
N THR A 153 -10.74 -22.20 -20.35
CA THR A 153 -11.87 -22.63 -21.17
C THR A 153 -12.81 -21.48 -21.53
N TYR A 154 -12.90 -20.48 -20.66
CA TYR A 154 -13.89 -19.40 -20.76
C TYR A 154 -13.30 -18.03 -21.09
N GLY A 155 -12.02 -17.77 -20.75
CA GLY A 155 -11.30 -16.56 -21.13
C GLY A 155 -11.08 -16.51 -22.65
N ARG A 156 -11.22 -15.32 -23.24
CA ARG A 156 -11.07 -15.11 -24.69
C ARG A 156 -9.63 -15.22 -25.15
N SER A 157 -8.70 -14.72 -24.35
CA SER A 157 -7.27 -14.64 -24.64
C SER A 157 -6.48 -15.75 -23.97
N ALA A 158 -7.16 -16.73 -23.37
CA ALA A 158 -6.52 -17.81 -22.62
C ALA A 158 -5.50 -18.61 -23.44
N ASN A 159 -5.78 -18.82 -24.74
CA ASN A 159 -4.83 -19.48 -25.64
C ASN A 159 -3.60 -18.60 -25.91
N LEU A 160 -3.80 -17.31 -26.20
CA LEU A 160 -2.71 -16.35 -26.42
C LEU A 160 -1.80 -16.27 -25.19
N LEU A 161 -2.40 -16.18 -24.00
CA LEU A 161 -1.66 -16.09 -22.75
C LEU A 161 -0.90 -17.39 -22.42
N LYS A 162 -1.51 -18.55 -22.71
CA LYS A 162 -0.86 -19.86 -22.56
C LYS A 162 0.33 -20.01 -23.49
N GLU A 163 0.19 -19.66 -24.76
CA GLU A 163 1.25 -19.72 -25.78
C GLU A 163 2.39 -18.74 -25.44
N GLY A 164 2.01 -17.53 -25.04
CA GLY A 164 2.90 -16.48 -24.56
C GLY A 164 3.52 -16.74 -23.19
N LYS A 165 3.09 -17.79 -22.49
CA LYS A 165 3.55 -18.17 -21.14
C LYS A 165 3.49 -17.00 -20.15
N GLY A 166 2.34 -16.33 -20.11
CA GLY A 166 2.07 -15.20 -19.22
C GLY A 166 2.27 -13.82 -19.85
N VAL A 167 2.82 -13.72 -21.06
CA VAL A 167 2.88 -12.44 -21.80
C VAL A 167 2.44 -12.68 -23.24
N TYR A 168 1.44 -11.97 -23.72
CA TYR A 168 1.06 -11.98 -25.14
C TYR A 168 0.99 -10.56 -25.69
N SER A 169 1.06 -10.45 -27.02
CA SER A 169 0.92 -9.16 -27.69
C SER A 169 0.17 -9.30 -29.00
N TRP A 170 -0.49 -8.23 -29.41
CA TRP A 170 -1.08 -8.08 -30.73
C TRP A 170 -0.69 -6.72 -31.32
N LYS A 171 -0.81 -6.62 -32.63
CA LYS A 171 -0.45 -5.41 -33.37
C LYS A 171 -1.66 -4.83 -34.05
N VAL A 172 -1.70 -3.51 -34.13
CA VAL A 172 -2.60 -2.78 -35.02
C VAL A 172 -1.73 -2.07 -36.03
N SER A 173 -1.76 -2.58 -37.26
CA SER A 173 -1.04 -2.03 -38.40
C SER A 173 -1.97 -1.10 -39.16
N LYS A 174 -1.58 0.17 -39.32
CA LYS A 174 -2.30 1.18 -40.10
C LYS A 174 -1.35 1.73 -41.17
N GLU A 175 -1.89 2.36 -42.21
CA GLU A 175 -1.06 2.95 -43.29
C GLU A 175 -0.05 4.01 -42.77
N PHE A 176 -0.32 4.58 -41.61
CA PHE A 176 0.43 5.66 -41.00
C PHE A 176 1.32 5.25 -39.82
N GLY A 177 1.31 3.98 -39.40
CA GLY A 177 2.08 3.54 -38.25
C GLY A 177 1.77 2.12 -37.77
N GLU A 178 2.66 1.61 -36.93
CA GLU A 178 2.55 0.30 -36.29
C GLU A 178 2.43 0.49 -34.77
N TYR A 179 1.40 -0.10 -34.17
CA TYR A 179 1.10 0.02 -32.75
C TYR A 179 1.08 -1.36 -32.09
N ASN A 180 1.79 -1.50 -30.98
CA ASN A 180 1.91 -2.75 -30.25
C ASN A 180 1.14 -2.69 -28.94
N PHE A 181 0.42 -3.76 -28.65
CA PHE A 181 -0.37 -3.89 -27.43
C PHE A 181 0.08 -5.16 -26.73
N VAL A 182 0.49 -5.03 -25.48
CA VAL A 182 1.15 -6.08 -24.71
C VAL A 182 0.36 -6.34 -23.44
N ALA A 183 -0.05 -7.57 -23.23
CA ALA A 183 -0.73 -8.01 -22.03
C ALA A 183 0.22 -8.88 -21.19
N ALA A 184 0.40 -8.54 -19.92
CA ALA A 184 1.20 -9.29 -18.96
C ALA A 184 0.31 -9.81 -17.82
N ASP A 185 0.29 -11.13 -17.65
CA ASP A 185 -0.38 -11.78 -16.54
C ASP A 185 0.54 -11.79 -15.31
N ALA A 186 0.07 -11.10 -14.27
CA ALA A 186 0.72 -11.01 -12.97
C ALA A 186 0.04 -11.90 -11.92
N CYS A 187 -0.83 -12.83 -12.34
CA CYS A 187 -1.39 -13.82 -11.44
C CYS A 187 -0.30 -14.64 -10.75
N PRO A 188 -0.44 -14.89 -9.44
CA PRO A 188 0.44 -15.80 -8.77
C PRO A 188 0.33 -17.23 -9.33
N ILE A 189 1.47 -17.92 -9.46
CA ILE A 189 1.57 -19.34 -9.88
C ILE A 189 0.64 -20.24 -9.05
N LYS A 190 0.45 -19.90 -7.77
CA LYS A 190 -0.57 -20.44 -6.88
C LYS A 190 -1.38 -19.27 -6.33
N GLY A 191 -2.66 -19.17 -6.68
CA GLY A 191 -3.53 -18.12 -6.16
C GLY A 191 -4.20 -18.56 -4.88
N PRO A 192 -3.74 -18.09 -3.70
CA PRO A 192 -4.44 -18.37 -2.46
C PRO A 192 -5.85 -17.77 -2.51
N SER A 193 -6.72 -18.24 -1.64
CA SER A 193 -7.95 -17.54 -1.29
C SER A 193 -7.61 -16.34 -0.39
N ARG A 194 -8.54 -15.38 -0.35
CA ARG A 194 -8.51 -14.23 0.54
C ARG A 194 -8.09 -14.56 1.98
N PRO A 195 -7.44 -13.60 2.68
CA PRO A 195 -7.12 -12.23 2.23
C PRO A 195 -5.74 -12.06 1.54
N PHE A 196 -5.07 -13.15 1.11
CA PHE A 196 -3.72 -13.07 0.54
C PHE A 196 -3.68 -13.07 -1.01
N ASP A 197 -4.80 -12.81 -1.68
CA ASP A 197 -4.97 -12.76 -3.14
C ASP A 197 -4.87 -11.36 -3.74
N TYR A 198 -4.53 -10.34 -2.94
CA TYR A 198 -4.51 -8.94 -3.37
C TYR A 198 -3.26 -8.51 -4.16
N PHE A 199 -2.17 -9.27 -4.15
CA PHE A 199 -0.90 -8.84 -4.76
C PHE A 199 -0.51 -9.72 -5.94
N GLY A 200 -0.22 -9.07 -7.07
CA GLY A 200 0.31 -9.71 -8.27
C GLY A 200 1.83 -9.82 -8.24
N TYR A 201 2.37 -10.71 -9.08
CA TYR A 201 3.80 -10.73 -9.34
C TYR A 201 4.18 -11.12 -10.76
N LEU A 202 5.28 -10.53 -11.23
CA LEU A 202 5.96 -10.92 -12.46
C LEU A 202 7.27 -11.61 -12.08
N THR A 203 7.39 -12.90 -12.40
CA THR A 203 8.64 -13.65 -12.19
C THR A 203 9.75 -13.12 -13.09
N ALA A 204 11.02 -13.44 -12.79
CA ALA A 204 12.14 -13.12 -13.68
C ALA A 204 11.89 -13.61 -15.12
N ASN A 205 11.42 -14.86 -15.29
CA ASN A 205 11.06 -15.40 -16.59
C ASN A 205 9.94 -14.64 -17.30
N THR A 206 8.94 -14.15 -16.55
CA THR A 206 7.85 -13.33 -17.11
C THR A 206 8.39 -11.96 -17.54
N MET A 207 9.28 -11.39 -16.74
CA MET A 207 9.98 -10.15 -17.05
C MET A 207 10.85 -10.27 -18.30
N ASP A 208 11.57 -11.39 -18.49
CA ASP A 208 12.34 -11.64 -19.72
C ASP A 208 11.45 -11.68 -20.96
N ARG A 209 10.28 -12.30 -20.84
CA ARG A 209 9.28 -12.32 -21.92
C ARG A 209 8.79 -10.92 -22.21
N LEU A 210 8.39 -10.18 -21.18
CA LEU A 210 7.95 -8.81 -21.32
C LEU A 210 9.03 -7.95 -21.99
N ALA A 211 10.28 -8.05 -21.54
CA ALA A 211 11.42 -7.37 -22.14
C ALA A 211 11.58 -7.73 -23.62
N SER A 212 11.52 -9.03 -23.95
CA SER A 212 11.60 -9.48 -25.34
C SER A 212 10.46 -8.94 -26.21
N THR A 213 9.28 -8.71 -25.64
CA THR A 213 8.12 -8.18 -26.37
C THR A 213 8.19 -6.67 -26.55
N VAL A 214 8.64 -5.91 -25.53
CA VAL A 214 8.65 -4.45 -25.56
C VAL A 214 9.93 -3.84 -26.15
N ILE A 215 11.07 -4.54 -26.09
CA ILE A 215 12.36 -4.02 -26.58
C ILE A 215 12.62 -4.43 -28.05
N SER A 216 12.15 -5.60 -28.48
CA SER A 216 12.60 -6.24 -29.73
C SER A 216 12.30 -5.46 -31.00
N ASN A 217 11.23 -4.66 -31.01
CA ASN A 217 10.76 -3.95 -32.19
C ASN A 217 10.46 -2.49 -31.85
N ARG A 218 10.66 -1.60 -32.82
CA ARG A 218 10.22 -0.20 -32.71
C ARG A 218 8.81 -0.07 -33.27
N TYR A 219 7.94 0.52 -32.47
CA TYR A 219 6.55 0.86 -32.80
C TYR A 219 6.36 2.37 -32.60
N ASN A 220 5.33 2.95 -33.21
CA ASN A 220 4.92 4.32 -32.92
C ASN A 220 4.58 4.44 -31.42
N HIS A 221 3.74 3.52 -30.93
CA HIS A 221 3.50 3.32 -29.51
C HIS A 221 3.45 1.84 -29.14
N THR A 222 3.88 1.56 -27.91
CA THR A 222 3.63 0.31 -27.21
C THR A 222 2.75 0.61 -26.01
N PHE A 223 1.63 -0.10 -25.88
CA PHE A 223 0.70 -0.02 -24.75
C PHE A 223 0.80 -1.31 -23.92
N LEU A 224 1.00 -1.18 -22.61
CA LEU A 224 1.08 -2.32 -21.69
C LEU A 224 -0.22 -2.44 -20.90
N PHE A 225 -0.72 -3.64 -20.74
CA PHE A 225 -1.90 -3.99 -19.97
C PHE A 225 -1.52 -5.06 -18.94
N SER A 226 -1.89 -4.84 -17.70
CA SER A 226 -1.90 -5.86 -16.65
C SER A 226 -2.96 -5.48 -15.64
N HIS A 227 -3.33 -6.39 -14.75
CA HIS A 227 -4.36 -6.07 -13.76
C HIS A 227 -3.86 -5.18 -12.64
N TYR A 228 -2.73 -5.54 -12.03
CA TYR A 228 -2.26 -4.93 -10.78
C TYR A 228 -1.48 -3.64 -11.06
N PRO A 229 -1.83 -2.49 -10.45
CA PRO A 229 -0.97 -1.30 -10.51
C PRO A 229 0.40 -1.57 -9.90
N THR A 230 1.36 -0.69 -10.20
CA THR A 230 2.74 -0.90 -9.71
C THR A 230 2.83 -0.95 -8.19
N ILE A 231 1.88 -0.35 -7.46
CA ILE A 231 1.84 -0.41 -6.00
C ILE A 231 1.47 -1.79 -5.43
N THR A 232 0.66 -2.59 -6.13
CA THR A 232 0.28 -3.96 -5.72
C THR A 232 1.00 -5.03 -6.53
N LEU A 233 2.02 -4.65 -7.32
CA LEU A 233 2.77 -5.54 -8.19
C LEU A 233 4.21 -5.75 -7.70
N SER A 234 4.58 -7.00 -7.46
CA SER A 234 5.98 -7.38 -7.17
C SER A 234 6.66 -7.91 -8.42
N THR A 235 7.73 -7.27 -8.88
CA THR A 235 8.43 -7.67 -10.12
C THR A 235 9.80 -8.28 -9.84
N GLY A 236 10.16 -9.27 -10.63
CA GLY A 236 11.55 -9.76 -10.74
C GLY A 236 12.42 -8.82 -11.57
N THR A 237 13.65 -9.26 -11.80
CA THR A 237 14.61 -8.63 -12.73
C THR A 237 14.87 -9.61 -13.87
N THR A 238 15.01 -9.10 -15.10
CA THR A 238 15.36 -9.91 -16.27
C THR A 238 16.78 -10.47 -16.15
N ASP A 239 17.12 -11.46 -16.99
CA ASP A 239 18.48 -11.98 -17.14
C ASP A 239 19.49 -10.88 -17.51
N ASP A 240 19.06 -9.91 -18.33
CA ASP A 240 19.88 -8.76 -18.72
C ASP A 240 19.91 -7.61 -17.69
N GLY A 241 19.31 -7.79 -16.50
CA GLY A 241 19.34 -6.81 -15.42
C GLY A 241 18.28 -5.70 -15.47
N TYR A 242 17.30 -5.76 -16.37
CA TYR A 242 16.20 -4.80 -16.44
C TYR A 242 15.17 -5.04 -15.32
N GLY A 243 14.84 -3.98 -14.59
CA GLY A 243 13.65 -3.94 -13.75
C GLY A 243 12.41 -3.51 -14.54
N PHE A 244 11.23 -3.59 -13.92
CA PHE A 244 9.99 -3.13 -14.55
C PHE A 244 10.02 -1.63 -14.92
N LYS A 245 10.62 -0.81 -14.07
CA LYS A 245 10.85 0.61 -14.36
C LYS A 245 11.70 0.83 -15.62
N ASP A 246 12.69 -0.03 -15.87
CA ASP A 246 13.50 0.09 -17.09
C ASP A 246 12.70 -0.28 -18.33
N LEU A 247 11.83 -1.30 -18.24
CA LEU A 247 10.94 -1.70 -19.32
C LEU A 247 9.86 -0.64 -19.62
N ALA A 248 9.41 0.10 -18.62
CA ALA A 248 8.44 1.20 -18.78
C ALA A 248 8.95 2.30 -19.74
N ARG A 249 10.26 2.44 -19.93
CA ARG A 249 10.86 3.35 -20.94
C ARG A 249 10.41 3.05 -22.36
N TYR A 250 10.09 1.79 -22.65
CA TYR A 250 9.67 1.30 -23.98
C TYR A 250 8.14 1.29 -24.17
N VAL A 251 7.39 1.72 -23.15
CA VAL A 251 5.93 1.73 -23.12
C VAL A 251 5.42 3.17 -23.01
N SER A 252 4.40 3.53 -23.78
CA SER A 252 3.81 4.89 -23.72
C SER A 252 2.83 5.01 -22.55
N ALA A 253 1.93 4.05 -22.41
CA ALA A 253 0.99 3.96 -21.29
C ALA A 253 0.87 2.52 -20.78
N TYR A 254 0.82 2.39 -19.46
CA TYR A 254 0.50 1.19 -18.71
C TYR A 254 -0.93 1.30 -18.17
N PHE A 255 -1.81 0.41 -18.61
CA PHE A 255 -3.22 0.37 -18.25
C PHE A 255 -3.47 -0.76 -17.24
N CYS A 256 -4.13 -0.42 -16.13
CA CYS A 256 -4.46 -1.34 -15.04
C CYS A 256 -5.87 -1.12 -14.47
N GLY A 257 -6.28 -2.02 -13.58
CA GLY A 257 -7.48 -1.98 -12.74
C GLY A 257 -7.11 -2.28 -11.30
N HIS A 258 -7.91 -3.05 -10.56
CA HIS A 258 -7.62 -3.62 -9.22
C HIS A 258 -7.95 -2.78 -7.98
N LEU A 259 -7.67 -1.47 -7.93
CA LEU A 259 -7.96 -0.66 -6.73
C LEU A 259 -9.40 -0.16 -6.68
N HIS A 260 -10.13 -0.21 -7.81
CA HIS A 260 -11.49 0.31 -7.99
C HIS A 260 -11.58 1.84 -7.80
N GLY A 261 -12.73 2.42 -8.14
CA GLY A 261 -13.08 3.76 -7.65
C GLY A 261 -13.35 3.71 -6.14
N PHE A 262 -12.87 4.70 -5.38
CA PHE A 262 -13.21 4.82 -3.97
C PHE A 262 -14.41 5.75 -3.77
N ASP A 263 -15.33 5.37 -2.88
CA ASP A 263 -16.47 6.22 -2.50
C ASP A 263 -16.00 7.58 -1.94
N ALA A 264 -16.79 8.63 -2.19
CA ALA A 264 -16.58 10.01 -1.71
C ALA A 264 -15.33 10.74 -2.25
N GLY A 265 -14.81 10.34 -3.40
CA GLY A 265 -13.78 11.07 -4.14
C GLY A 265 -12.33 10.77 -3.71
N LEU A 266 -12.16 9.81 -2.81
CA LEU A 266 -10.87 9.40 -2.24
C LEU A 266 -10.05 8.54 -3.22
N GLY A 267 -9.69 9.08 -4.37
CA GLY A 267 -9.02 8.34 -5.45
C GLY A 267 -9.55 8.65 -6.84
N ASP A 268 -10.23 9.78 -7.03
CA ASP A 268 -10.80 10.24 -8.31
C ASP A 268 -9.78 10.31 -9.47
N THR A 269 -8.49 10.24 -9.18
CA THR A 269 -7.43 10.14 -10.18
C THR A 269 -6.34 9.19 -9.71
N LEU A 270 -6.53 7.89 -9.90
CA LEU A 270 -5.50 6.85 -9.79
C LEU A 270 -4.65 6.80 -11.07
N LYS A 271 -4.08 7.95 -11.43
CA LYS A 271 -3.22 8.10 -12.62
C LYS A 271 -1.91 8.72 -12.16
N SER A 272 -0.81 8.21 -12.69
CA SER A 272 0.51 8.72 -12.37
C SER A 272 1.39 8.84 -13.61
N TYR A 273 2.45 9.62 -13.47
CA TYR A 273 3.46 9.80 -14.49
C TYR A 273 4.84 9.70 -13.88
N ASP A 274 5.72 8.94 -14.53
CA ASP A 274 7.12 8.88 -14.16
C ASP A 274 7.97 9.68 -15.18
N SER A 275 8.58 10.77 -14.68
CA SER A 275 9.42 11.66 -15.49
C SER A 275 10.76 11.05 -15.95
N GLU A 276 11.24 9.99 -15.29
CA GLU A 276 12.49 9.33 -15.66
C GLU A 276 12.31 8.36 -16.83
N THR A 277 11.11 7.79 -16.96
CA THR A 277 10.74 6.82 -18.00
C THR A 277 9.84 7.41 -19.07
N ASP A 278 9.30 8.61 -18.83
CA ASP A 278 8.32 9.31 -19.65
C ASP A 278 7.14 8.40 -20.00
N SER A 279 6.53 7.79 -18.99
CA SER A 279 5.43 6.83 -19.14
C SER A 279 4.28 7.15 -18.20
N LEU A 280 3.07 6.83 -18.63
CA LEU A 280 1.85 6.93 -17.81
C LEU A 280 1.49 5.58 -17.20
N GLU A 281 1.04 5.59 -15.95
CA GLU A 281 0.27 4.51 -15.35
C GLU A 281 -1.16 5.01 -15.16
N LEU A 282 -2.10 4.30 -15.78
CA LEU A 282 -3.48 4.74 -15.94
C LEU A 282 -4.42 3.67 -15.40
N GLU A 283 -4.70 3.72 -14.11
CA GLU A 283 -5.74 2.89 -13.53
C GLU A 283 -7.12 3.35 -14.02
N LEU A 284 -7.99 2.38 -14.27
CA LEU A 284 -9.39 2.60 -14.58
C LEU A 284 -10.26 2.18 -13.39
N SER A 285 -11.24 3.02 -13.05
CA SER A 285 -12.29 2.67 -12.09
C SER A 285 -13.08 1.44 -12.57
N ASP A 286 -13.80 0.79 -11.68
CA ASP A 286 -14.36 -0.53 -11.91
C ASP A 286 -15.71 -0.53 -12.62
N MET A 287 -15.93 -1.54 -13.46
CA MET A 287 -17.24 -1.80 -14.05
C MET A 287 -18.26 -2.25 -12.98
N LYS A 288 -17.79 -2.93 -11.94
CA LYS A 288 -18.59 -3.50 -10.86
C LYS A 288 -19.49 -2.49 -10.15
N ASP A 289 -18.93 -1.49 -9.49
CA ASP A 289 -19.66 -0.55 -8.62
C ASP A 289 -19.93 0.78 -9.35
N HIS A 290 -19.00 1.24 -10.18
CA HIS A 290 -19.07 2.53 -10.87
C HIS A 290 -19.52 2.44 -12.34
N GLY A 291 -19.43 1.26 -12.96
CA GLY A 291 -19.78 1.09 -14.36
C GLY A 291 -18.83 1.86 -15.28
N SER A 292 -17.58 2.03 -14.87
CA SER A 292 -16.61 2.87 -15.57
C SER A 292 -15.99 2.15 -16.77
N TYR A 293 -15.70 2.90 -17.83
CA TYR A 293 -14.96 2.44 -19.01
C TYR A 293 -14.12 3.58 -19.58
N ARG A 294 -13.06 3.25 -20.32
CA ARG A 294 -12.16 4.23 -20.95
C ARG A 294 -12.16 4.08 -22.45
N ILE A 295 -12.25 5.20 -23.16
CA ILE A 295 -12.01 5.28 -24.59
C ILE A 295 -10.65 5.93 -24.80
N VAL A 296 -9.76 5.29 -25.56
CA VAL A 296 -8.43 5.80 -25.90
C VAL A 296 -8.36 6.03 -27.40
N ALA A 297 -7.99 7.24 -27.81
CA ALA A 297 -7.76 7.62 -29.20
C ALA A 297 -6.29 7.91 -29.43
N VAL A 298 -5.78 7.44 -30.57
CA VAL A 298 -4.46 7.82 -31.10
C VAL A 298 -4.71 8.64 -32.35
N ASP A 299 -4.48 9.95 -32.27
CA ASP A 299 -4.70 10.93 -33.34
C ASP A 299 -3.36 11.54 -33.73
N HIS A 300 -2.82 11.17 -34.90
CA HIS A 300 -1.50 11.60 -35.35
C HIS A 300 -0.36 11.29 -34.34
N ASP A 301 -0.42 10.10 -33.73
CA ASP A 301 0.49 9.67 -32.64
C ASP A 301 0.37 10.52 -31.35
N LEU A 302 -0.71 11.28 -31.17
CA LEU A 302 -1.12 11.83 -29.87
C LEU A 302 -2.13 10.89 -29.21
N ILE A 303 -1.85 10.48 -27.98
CA ILE A 303 -2.68 9.59 -27.16
C ILE A 303 -3.63 10.43 -26.30
N SER A 304 -4.91 10.42 -26.59
CA SER A 304 -5.93 11.07 -25.75
C SER A 304 -6.89 10.01 -25.21
N PHE A 305 -7.46 10.23 -24.03
CA PHE A 305 -8.44 9.30 -23.48
C PHE A 305 -9.48 10.03 -22.63
N VAL A 306 -10.63 9.38 -22.47
CA VAL A 306 -11.71 9.81 -21.57
C VAL A 306 -12.20 8.61 -20.78
N ASP A 307 -12.41 8.83 -19.48
CA ASP A 307 -13.05 7.86 -18.58
C ASP A 307 -14.52 8.27 -18.43
N VAL A 308 -15.41 7.31 -18.54
CA VAL A 308 -16.86 7.54 -18.57
C VAL A 308 -17.55 6.51 -17.70
N ASP A 309 -18.54 6.95 -16.94
CA ASP A 309 -19.38 6.08 -16.13
C ASP A 309 -20.74 5.83 -16.80
N LEU A 310 -21.29 4.64 -16.57
CA LEU A 310 -22.67 4.36 -16.93
C LEU A 310 -23.61 5.27 -16.11
N PRO A 311 -24.76 5.70 -16.67
CA PRO A 311 -25.78 6.41 -15.90
C PRO A 311 -26.52 5.43 -14.97
N ILE A 312 -25.87 5.01 -13.88
CA ILE A 312 -26.38 3.97 -12.95
C ILE A 312 -27.77 4.32 -12.40
N SER A 313 -28.10 5.61 -12.28
CA SER A 313 -29.44 6.06 -11.87
C SER A 313 -30.57 5.63 -12.80
N GLN A 314 -30.27 5.29 -14.06
CA GLN A 314 -31.24 4.76 -15.03
C GLN A 314 -31.46 3.24 -14.87
N ILE A 315 -30.60 2.54 -14.14
CA ILE A 315 -30.70 1.09 -13.93
C ILE A 315 -31.76 0.83 -12.84
N PRO A 316 -32.86 0.11 -13.16
CA PRO A 316 -33.88 -0.17 -12.18
C PRO A 316 -33.34 -1.08 -11.07
N PRO A 317 -33.76 -0.88 -9.80
CA PRO A 317 -33.35 -1.74 -8.71
C PRO A 317 -33.86 -3.17 -8.94
N ILE A 318 -32.98 -4.16 -8.75
CA ILE A 318 -33.36 -5.57 -8.88
C ILE A 318 -34.21 -5.96 -7.67
N THR A 319 -35.50 -6.25 -7.91
CA THR A 319 -36.47 -6.54 -6.84
C THR A 319 -36.60 -8.03 -6.49
N ASN A 320 -35.91 -8.92 -7.23
CA ASN A 320 -36.00 -10.37 -7.03
C ASN A 320 -34.62 -10.96 -6.73
N ASP A 321 -34.38 -11.28 -5.46
CA ASP A 321 -33.16 -11.92 -4.97
C ASP A 321 -32.95 -13.35 -5.51
N ASN A 322 -33.88 -13.94 -6.26
CA ASN A 322 -33.73 -15.34 -6.72
C ASN A 322 -33.26 -15.48 -8.19
N LYS A 323 -32.97 -14.38 -8.89
CA LYS A 323 -32.46 -14.39 -10.29
C LYS A 323 -31.07 -13.73 -10.39
N HIS A 324 -30.10 -14.23 -9.64
CA HIS A 324 -28.74 -13.66 -9.61
C HIS A 324 -27.90 -13.97 -10.85
N VAL A 325 -28.21 -15.06 -11.56
CA VAL A 325 -27.47 -15.47 -12.76
C VAL A 325 -28.34 -15.17 -13.99
N PRO A 326 -27.94 -14.23 -14.86
CA PRO A 326 -28.72 -13.84 -16.05
C PRO A 326 -28.53 -14.86 -17.18
N LEU A 327 -28.71 -16.14 -16.90
CA LEU A 327 -28.65 -17.23 -17.89
C LEU A 327 -29.95 -18.02 -17.88
N THR A 328 -30.42 -18.34 -19.08
CA THR A 328 -31.49 -19.32 -19.31
C THR A 328 -30.97 -20.76 -19.17
N GLU A 329 -31.88 -21.75 -19.16
CA GLU A 329 -31.50 -23.17 -19.14
C GLU A 329 -30.70 -23.61 -20.38
N ASP A 330 -30.92 -22.95 -21.52
CA ASP A 330 -30.18 -23.16 -22.77
C ASP A 330 -28.88 -22.33 -22.87
N LEU A 331 -28.39 -21.79 -21.76
CA LEU A 331 -27.15 -21.00 -21.64
C LEU A 331 -27.13 -19.73 -22.52
N LYS A 332 -28.27 -19.04 -22.63
CA LYS A 332 -28.36 -17.71 -23.26
C LYS A 332 -28.45 -16.61 -22.23
N ILE A 333 -27.93 -15.43 -22.57
CA ILE A 333 -27.99 -14.28 -21.67
C ILE A 333 -29.39 -13.71 -21.61
N ILE A 334 -29.86 -13.48 -20.38
CA ILE A 334 -31.04 -12.68 -20.11
C ILE A 334 -30.60 -11.22 -20.09
N TRP A 335 -30.68 -10.58 -21.25
CA TRP A 335 -30.31 -9.17 -21.42
C TRP A 335 -31.21 -8.24 -20.58
N PRO A 336 -30.68 -7.09 -20.12
CA PRO A 336 -31.49 -6.08 -19.46
C PRO A 336 -32.68 -5.66 -20.33
N SER A 337 -33.83 -5.46 -19.70
CA SER A 337 -35.09 -5.18 -20.40
C SER A 337 -35.15 -3.81 -21.06
N SER A 338 -34.33 -2.86 -20.61
CA SER A 338 -34.22 -1.51 -21.14
C SER A 338 -32.77 -1.15 -21.43
N LYS A 339 -32.53 -0.49 -22.56
CA LYS A 339 -31.23 0.12 -22.85
C LYS A 339 -31.03 1.38 -22.01
N LEU A 340 -29.78 1.65 -21.66
CA LEU A 340 -29.39 2.93 -21.10
C LEU A 340 -29.32 3.98 -22.21
N ARG A 341 -29.59 5.23 -21.87
CA ARG A 341 -29.39 6.39 -22.75
C ARG A 341 -28.35 7.29 -22.12
N PRO A 342 -27.05 7.00 -22.29
CA PRO A 342 -26.01 7.88 -21.80
C PRO A 342 -26.04 9.22 -22.55
N ALA A 343 -25.57 10.28 -21.91
CA ALA A 343 -25.28 11.53 -22.59
C ALA A 343 -24.20 11.30 -23.68
N PRO A 344 -24.12 12.15 -24.71
CA PRO A 344 -23.02 12.08 -25.69
C PRO A 344 -21.66 12.06 -24.99
N ILE A 345 -20.76 11.19 -25.44
CA ILE A 345 -19.40 11.10 -24.88
C ILE A 345 -18.50 11.97 -25.73
N VAL A 346 -17.69 12.82 -25.10
CA VAL A 346 -16.81 13.75 -25.81
C VAL A 346 -15.35 13.48 -25.42
N LEU A 347 -14.54 13.08 -26.40
CA LEU A 347 -13.10 12.86 -26.25
C LEU A 347 -12.34 13.90 -27.07
N ILE A 348 -11.68 14.86 -26.41
CA ILE A 348 -10.86 15.89 -27.07
C ILE A 348 -9.51 15.26 -27.45
N THR A 349 -9.12 15.38 -28.72
CA THR A 349 -7.83 14.88 -29.23
C THR A 349 -6.86 16.00 -29.58
N ASN A 350 -7.37 17.17 -29.99
CA ASN A 350 -6.58 18.38 -30.19
C ASN A 350 -7.35 19.64 -29.74
N PRO A 351 -6.79 20.50 -28.87
CA PRO A 351 -5.53 20.31 -28.17
C PRO A 351 -5.61 19.16 -27.15
N LYS A 352 -4.52 18.37 -27.08
CA LYS A 352 -4.40 17.26 -26.14
C LYS A 352 -4.27 17.78 -24.70
N ASP A 353 -4.80 17.00 -23.75
CA ASP A 353 -4.61 17.26 -22.33
C ASP A 353 -3.13 17.16 -21.92
N ALA A 354 -2.55 18.29 -21.52
CA ALA A 354 -1.16 18.44 -21.14
C ALA A 354 -0.81 17.71 -19.84
N ARG A 355 -1.80 17.28 -19.03
CA ARG A 355 -1.56 16.39 -17.88
C ARG A 355 -1.08 15.00 -18.32
N TYR A 356 -1.42 14.58 -19.53
CA TYR A 356 -1.13 13.23 -20.04
C TYR A 356 -0.19 13.24 -21.25
N ALA A 357 0.55 14.34 -21.46
CA ALA A 357 1.54 14.42 -22.53
C ALA A 357 2.81 13.60 -22.24
N LEU A 358 3.43 13.05 -23.28
CA LEU A 358 4.67 12.27 -23.25
C LEU A 358 5.72 12.93 -24.15
N PRO A 359 6.49 13.91 -23.67
CA PRO A 359 7.38 14.73 -24.50
C PRO A 359 8.43 13.97 -25.31
N SER A 360 8.82 12.76 -24.88
CA SER A 360 9.78 11.92 -25.61
C SER A 360 9.14 10.86 -26.48
N LYS A 361 7.80 10.69 -26.45
CA LYS A 361 7.09 9.62 -27.19
C LYS A 361 5.99 10.14 -28.11
N GLU A 362 5.56 11.40 -27.97
CA GLU A 362 4.51 12.01 -28.78
C GLU A 362 5.02 13.24 -29.55
N PRO A 363 4.51 13.51 -30.76
CA PRO A 363 4.89 14.68 -31.55
C PRO A 363 4.14 15.96 -31.09
N LEU A 364 4.31 16.37 -29.83
CA LEU A 364 3.49 17.42 -29.19
C LEU A 364 3.45 18.77 -29.93
N LYS A 365 4.48 19.09 -30.72
CA LYS A 365 4.57 20.34 -31.49
C LYS A 365 3.52 20.44 -32.60
N ILE A 366 2.90 19.33 -33.03
CA ILE A 366 1.84 19.39 -34.06
C ILE A 366 0.59 20.16 -33.61
N ALA A 367 0.39 20.33 -32.30
CA ALA A 367 -0.69 21.17 -31.78
C ALA A 367 -0.47 22.65 -32.11
N GLN A 368 0.79 23.13 -32.06
CA GLN A 368 1.17 24.51 -32.39
C GLN A 368 0.95 24.84 -33.87
N THR A 369 1.12 23.86 -34.76
CA THR A 369 0.94 23.99 -36.20
C THR A 369 -0.44 23.52 -36.68
N SER A 370 -1.33 23.16 -35.75
CA SER A 370 -2.67 22.67 -36.09
C SER A 370 -3.57 23.78 -36.65
N THR A 371 -4.54 23.40 -37.47
CA THR A 371 -5.53 24.35 -38.02
C THR A 371 -6.92 24.16 -37.40
N HIS A 372 -7.12 23.05 -36.68
CA HIS A 372 -8.42 22.66 -36.13
C HIS A 372 -8.32 22.12 -34.71
N ILE A 373 -9.27 22.50 -33.86
CA ILE A 373 -9.68 21.74 -32.68
C ILE A 373 -10.32 20.44 -33.18
N ARG A 374 -9.96 19.31 -32.58
CA ARG A 374 -10.42 17.96 -32.95
C ARG A 374 -10.94 17.21 -31.73
N PHE A 375 -12.09 16.57 -31.86
CA PHE A 375 -12.70 15.78 -30.80
C PHE A 375 -13.64 14.71 -31.36
N LEU A 376 -13.79 13.61 -30.64
CA LEU A 376 -14.69 12.51 -30.99
C LEU A 376 -15.98 12.62 -30.17
N VAL A 377 -17.12 12.37 -30.81
CA VAL A 377 -18.43 12.44 -30.17
C VAL A 377 -19.20 11.13 -30.36
N PHE A 378 -19.30 10.32 -29.31
CA PHE A 378 -20.03 9.06 -29.37
C PHE A 378 -21.46 9.25 -28.87
N SER A 379 -22.45 8.91 -29.68
CA SER A 379 -23.87 9.07 -29.33
C SER A 379 -24.76 8.08 -30.10
N GLU A 380 -25.89 7.67 -29.49
CA GLU A 380 -26.94 6.92 -30.19
C GLU A 380 -27.66 7.76 -31.26
N TYR A 381 -27.56 9.08 -31.19
CA TYR A 381 -28.18 10.00 -32.12
C TYR A 381 -27.30 10.27 -33.34
N GLU A 382 -27.94 10.53 -34.47
CA GLU A 382 -27.26 10.95 -35.70
C GLU A 382 -26.54 12.29 -35.50
N HIS A 383 -25.35 12.43 -36.06
CA HIS A 383 -24.50 13.63 -35.91
C HIS A 383 -25.23 14.93 -36.32
N THR A 384 -26.15 14.86 -37.30
CA THR A 384 -26.96 16.00 -37.75
C THR A 384 -27.93 16.55 -36.70
N GLN A 385 -28.24 15.75 -35.67
CA GLN A 385 -29.16 16.11 -34.58
C GLN A 385 -28.42 16.67 -33.36
N LEU A 386 -27.11 16.47 -33.30
CA LEU A 386 -26.26 16.91 -32.19
C LEU A 386 -25.87 18.38 -32.36
N LYS A 387 -25.74 19.10 -31.25
CA LYS A 387 -25.29 20.50 -31.22
C LYS A 387 -24.07 20.62 -30.33
N ALA A 388 -22.92 20.85 -30.95
CA ALA A 388 -21.67 21.08 -30.24
C ALA A 388 -21.41 22.58 -29.98
N LYS A 389 -20.97 22.91 -28.77
CA LYS A 389 -20.47 24.23 -28.38
C LYS A 389 -19.08 24.07 -27.77
N ILE A 390 -18.15 24.91 -28.18
CA ILE A 390 -16.78 24.90 -27.68
C ILE A 390 -16.56 26.18 -26.87
N PHE A 391 -15.89 26.02 -25.74
CA PHE A 391 -15.43 27.10 -24.87
C PHE A 391 -13.93 26.92 -24.65
N VAL A 392 -13.18 28.02 -24.74
CA VAL A 392 -11.76 28.07 -24.40
C VAL A 392 -11.58 29.17 -23.36
N ASP A 393 -10.99 28.84 -22.22
CA ASP A 393 -10.88 29.71 -21.03
C ASP A 393 -12.23 30.33 -20.63
N ASP A 394 -13.27 29.49 -20.59
CA ASP A 394 -14.68 29.86 -20.34
C ASP A 394 -15.29 30.86 -21.34
N MET A 395 -14.56 31.25 -22.38
CA MET A 395 -15.04 32.08 -23.46
C MET A 395 -15.54 31.22 -24.62
N ARG A 396 -16.67 31.61 -25.21
CA ARG A 396 -17.25 30.87 -26.33
C ARG A 396 -16.36 30.98 -27.58
N HIS A 397 -15.97 29.84 -28.14
CA HIS A 397 -15.25 29.75 -29.40
C HIS A 397 -16.14 30.27 -30.55
N PRO A 398 -15.64 31.19 -31.41
CA PRO A 398 -16.47 31.83 -32.43
C PRO A 398 -16.79 30.93 -33.62
N PHE A 399 -15.98 29.89 -33.89
CA PHE A 399 -16.17 29.01 -35.03
C PHE A 399 -17.06 27.82 -34.69
N ILE A 400 -17.85 27.39 -35.68
CA ILE A 400 -18.79 26.27 -35.53
C ILE A 400 -18.01 24.95 -35.62
N ALA A 401 -18.42 23.96 -34.83
CA ALA A 401 -17.92 22.60 -34.99
C ALA A 401 -18.68 21.87 -36.10
N GLN A 402 -17.95 21.17 -36.96
CA GLN A 402 -18.49 20.41 -38.08
C GLN A 402 -18.10 18.94 -37.92
N PHE A 403 -19.01 18.04 -38.30
CA PHE A 403 -18.71 16.62 -38.40
C PHE A 403 -17.87 16.36 -39.66
N THR A 404 -16.67 15.80 -39.49
CA THR A 404 -15.74 15.49 -40.59
C THR A 404 -15.31 14.02 -40.61
N GLY A 405 -15.87 13.22 -39.71
CA GLY A 405 -15.72 11.77 -39.69
C GLY A 405 -16.46 11.04 -40.81
N ASP A 406 -16.39 9.71 -40.79
CA ASP A 406 -17.22 8.87 -41.65
C ASP A 406 -18.49 8.42 -40.89
N ASN A 407 -19.60 8.22 -41.61
CA ASN A 407 -20.85 7.78 -40.98
C ASN A 407 -20.76 6.35 -40.41
N SER A 408 -19.68 5.61 -40.71
CA SER A 408 -19.54 4.18 -40.47
C SER A 408 -18.52 3.77 -39.43
N SER A 409 -17.58 4.61 -38.96
CA SER A 409 -16.51 4.15 -38.04
C SER A 409 -15.86 5.22 -37.14
N LEU A 410 -15.80 6.48 -37.54
CA LEU A 410 -14.99 7.54 -36.92
C LEU A 410 -15.88 8.75 -36.63
N PRO A 411 -16.30 8.98 -35.36
CA PRO A 411 -17.20 10.07 -35.02
C PRO A 411 -16.48 11.40 -34.79
N LEU A 412 -15.67 11.83 -35.77
CA LEU A 412 -14.81 13.01 -35.65
C LEU A 412 -15.58 14.31 -35.90
N TRP A 413 -15.36 15.27 -35.01
CA TRP A 413 -15.77 16.66 -35.14
C TRP A 413 -14.56 17.58 -35.10
N THR A 414 -14.62 18.65 -35.90
CA THR A 414 -13.54 19.63 -36.00
C THR A 414 -14.06 21.05 -36.02
N SER A 415 -13.25 21.99 -35.53
CA SER A 415 -13.54 23.42 -35.61
C SER A 415 -12.26 24.20 -35.86
N THR A 416 -12.28 25.12 -36.82
CA THR A 416 -11.12 25.96 -37.14
C THR A 416 -10.71 26.79 -35.92
N TRP A 417 -9.42 26.98 -35.72
CA TRP A 417 -8.87 27.84 -34.67
C TRP A 417 -7.47 28.36 -35.05
N GLU A 418 -6.94 29.28 -34.25
CA GLU A 418 -5.58 29.81 -34.38
C GLU A 418 -4.79 29.45 -33.10
N PRO A 419 -3.91 28.42 -33.13
CA PRO A 419 -3.14 28.01 -31.96
C PRO A 419 -2.26 29.12 -31.38
N ASN A 420 -1.77 30.04 -32.23
CA ASN A 420 -0.89 31.13 -31.81
C ASN A 420 -1.56 32.09 -30.81
N ASP A 421 -2.90 32.13 -30.76
CA ASP A 421 -3.64 32.91 -29.76
C ASP A 421 -3.44 32.38 -28.33
N PHE A 422 -2.98 31.13 -28.19
CA PHE A 422 -2.78 30.41 -26.92
C PHE A 422 -1.31 30.00 -26.70
N ASP A 423 -0.37 30.46 -27.54
CA ASP A 423 1.06 30.20 -27.38
C ASP A 423 1.73 31.26 -26.48
N ASP A 424 1.26 31.34 -25.23
CA ASP A 424 1.68 32.34 -24.25
C ASP A 424 2.38 31.75 -23.01
N PHE A 425 2.78 30.48 -23.09
CA PHE A 425 3.36 29.68 -21.99
C PHE A 425 2.44 29.51 -20.77
N LYS A 426 1.13 29.75 -20.90
CA LYS A 426 0.16 29.48 -19.83
C LYS A 426 -0.61 28.18 -20.07
N THR A 427 -1.32 27.79 -19.02
CA THR A 427 -2.29 26.69 -19.06
C THR A 427 -3.63 27.28 -19.44
N HIS A 428 -4.25 26.69 -20.45
CA HIS A 428 -5.58 27.02 -20.94
C HIS A 428 -6.55 25.86 -20.69
N SER A 429 -7.84 26.15 -20.60
CA SER A 429 -8.89 25.14 -20.53
C SER A 429 -9.69 25.10 -21.82
N ILE A 430 -10.02 23.90 -22.29
CA ILE A 430 -11.01 23.71 -23.35
C ILE A 430 -12.14 22.85 -22.81
N ARG A 431 -13.38 23.27 -23.10
CA ARG A 431 -14.60 22.60 -22.71
C ARG A 431 -15.54 22.50 -23.89
N ILE A 432 -15.98 21.28 -24.21
CA ILE A 432 -16.86 21.00 -25.33
C ILE A 432 -18.16 20.42 -24.78
N GLU A 433 -19.27 21.10 -25.04
CA GLU A 433 -20.63 20.65 -24.70
C GLU A 433 -21.33 20.13 -25.96
N VAL A 434 -21.84 18.90 -25.93
CA VAL A 434 -22.65 18.34 -27.00
C VAL A 434 -24.06 18.07 -26.48
N THR A 435 -25.04 18.78 -27.01
CA THR A 435 -26.46 18.60 -26.66
C THR A 435 -27.12 17.60 -27.60
N ALA A 436 -27.74 16.56 -27.03
CA ALA A 436 -28.55 15.58 -27.72
C ALA A 436 -30.03 16.03 -27.82
N PRO A 437 -30.84 15.43 -28.73
CA PRO A 437 -32.24 15.80 -28.94
C PRO A 437 -33.16 15.57 -27.72
N ASP A 438 -32.80 14.65 -26.84
CA ASP A 438 -33.52 14.38 -25.59
C ASP A 438 -33.16 15.38 -24.45
N GLY A 439 -32.26 16.33 -24.72
CA GLY A 439 -31.83 17.35 -23.78
C GLY A 439 -30.62 16.95 -22.94
N GLN A 440 -30.10 15.73 -23.06
CA GLN A 440 -28.86 15.34 -22.39
C GLN A 440 -27.66 16.10 -22.96
N ILE A 441 -26.73 16.50 -22.10
CA ILE A 441 -25.53 17.25 -22.50
C ILE A 441 -24.31 16.42 -22.11
N GLY A 442 -23.54 16.04 -23.13
CA GLY A 442 -22.21 15.49 -22.99
C GLY A 442 -21.19 16.59 -22.81
N VAL A 443 -20.21 16.41 -21.91
CA VAL A 443 -19.14 17.39 -21.68
C VAL A 443 -17.79 16.70 -21.75
N GLY A 444 -16.87 17.27 -22.53
CA GLY A 444 -15.46 16.92 -22.53
C GLY A 444 -14.63 18.13 -22.11
N GLU A 445 -13.66 17.91 -21.23
CA GLU A 445 -12.78 18.96 -20.72
C GLU A 445 -11.33 18.51 -20.79
N ALA A 446 -10.44 19.43 -21.17
CA ALA A 446 -9.00 19.21 -21.16
C ALA A 446 -8.27 20.49 -20.76
N LEU A 447 -7.14 20.33 -20.07
CA LEU A 447 -6.20 21.40 -19.80
C LEU A 447 -5.04 21.28 -20.78
N PHE A 448 -4.74 22.33 -21.53
CA PHE A 448 -3.71 22.28 -22.57
C PHE A 448 -2.69 23.41 -22.44
N ARG A 449 -1.54 23.18 -23.07
CA ARG A 449 -0.44 24.14 -23.21
C ARG A 449 0.14 24.01 -24.60
N MET A 450 0.54 25.13 -25.19
CA MET A 450 1.17 25.12 -26.51
C MET A 450 2.68 24.85 -26.44
N ASP A 451 3.34 25.09 -25.32
CA ASP A 451 4.80 24.96 -25.17
C ASP A 451 5.32 23.52 -25.00
N SER A 452 4.48 22.51 -25.25
CA SER A 452 4.78 21.09 -25.07
C SER A 452 5.15 20.68 -23.62
N LEU A 453 4.95 21.55 -22.63
CA LEU A 453 5.17 21.22 -21.22
C LEU A 453 3.94 20.51 -20.64
N ARG A 454 4.20 19.72 -19.60
CA ARG A 454 3.18 18.97 -18.87
C ARG A 454 2.58 19.80 -17.74
N ILE A 455 1.33 19.49 -17.41
CA ILE A 455 0.67 19.93 -16.18
C ILE A 455 0.73 18.77 -15.19
N ASN A 456 0.86 19.06 -13.90
CA ASN A 456 0.80 18.00 -12.89
C ASN A 456 -0.58 17.33 -12.91
N ILE A 457 -0.58 16.01 -12.78
CA ILE A 457 -1.81 15.25 -12.52
C ILE A 457 -2.15 15.53 -11.06
N GLU A 458 -3.15 16.37 -10.79
CA GLU A 458 -3.59 16.68 -9.42
C GLU A 458 -4.34 15.49 -8.82
N SER A 459 -3.61 14.45 -8.41
CA SER A 459 -4.19 13.18 -7.93
C SER A 459 -4.60 13.21 -6.45
N GLY A 460 -4.32 14.30 -5.72
CA GLY A 460 -4.66 14.44 -4.30
C GLY A 460 -4.10 13.31 -3.44
N ILE A 461 -4.97 12.64 -2.65
CA ILE A 461 -4.59 11.46 -1.85
C ILE A 461 -4.24 10.25 -2.74
N GLY A 462 -4.71 10.20 -3.98
CA GLY A 462 -4.36 9.19 -4.98
C GLY A 462 -2.86 9.12 -5.27
N GLU A 463 -2.12 10.22 -5.07
CA GLU A 463 -0.65 10.23 -5.21
C GLU A 463 0.04 9.44 -4.06
N TRP A 464 -0.55 9.41 -2.85
CA TRP A 464 -0.08 8.56 -1.76
C TRP A 464 -0.46 7.09 -1.97
N ILE A 465 -1.64 6.84 -2.55
CA ILE A 465 -2.17 5.50 -2.86
C ILE A 465 -1.47 4.88 -4.09
N THR A 466 -0.82 5.66 -4.94
CA THR A 466 -0.05 5.15 -6.08
C THR A 466 1.46 5.15 -5.82
N TRP A 467 1.91 5.31 -4.57
CA TRP A 467 3.34 5.37 -4.25
C TRP A 467 4.06 4.03 -4.56
N PRO A 468 4.94 3.95 -5.59
CA PRO A 468 5.50 2.69 -6.10
C PRO A 468 6.39 1.88 -5.13
N ASN A 469 6.63 2.38 -3.91
CA ASN A 469 7.49 1.73 -2.92
C ASN A 469 6.78 1.31 -1.63
N ILE A 470 5.45 1.36 -1.55
CA ILE A 470 4.75 1.00 -0.28
C ILE A 470 5.05 -0.43 0.15
N LEU A 471 5.17 -1.37 -0.78
CA LEU A 471 5.47 -2.76 -0.47
C LEU A 471 6.89 -2.90 0.11
N GLN A 472 7.86 -2.14 -0.42
CA GLN A 472 9.22 -2.07 0.14
C GLN A 472 9.21 -1.42 1.52
N LEU A 473 8.37 -0.40 1.73
CA LEU A 473 8.19 0.24 3.02
C LEU A 473 7.56 -0.72 4.04
N LEU A 474 6.49 -1.44 3.71
CA LEU A 474 5.85 -2.44 4.58
C LEU A 474 6.80 -3.57 4.95
N ARG A 475 7.58 -4.06 3.97
CA ARG A 475 8.69 -5.00 4.18
C ARG A 475 9.70 -4.45 5.19
N PHE A 476 10.18 -3.23 4.95
CA PHE A 476 11.13 -2.56 5.83
C PHE A 476 10.57 -2.39 7.23
N LEU A 477 9.35 -1.83 7.39
CA LEU A 477 8.70 -1.58 8.66
C LEU A 477 8.49 -2.87 9.47
N SER A 478 8.09 -3.96 8.82
CA SER A 478 7.91 -5.25 9.47
C SER A 478 9.23 -5.79 10.03
N VAL A 479 10.28 -5.86 9.21
CA VAL A 479 11.60 -6.33 9.67
C VAL A 479 12.20 -5.38 10.71
N PHE A 480 12.14 -4.07 10.45
CA PHE A 480 12.63 -3.03 11.34
C PHE A 480 11.92 -3.11 12.69
N SER A 481 10.61 -3.30 12.73
CA SER A 481 9.87 -3.38 13.99
C SER A 481 10.34 -4.55 14.86
N ILE A 482 10.56 -5.74 14.28
CA ILE A 482 11.06 -6.89 15.04
C ILE A 482 12.49 -6.63 15.52
N VAL A 483 13.36 -6.13 14.64
CA VAL A 483 14.75 -5.83 15.00
C VAL A 483 14.82 -4.75 16.08
N ALA A 484 14.01 -3.69 15.96
CA ALA A 484 13.93 -2.61 16.94
C ALA A 484 13.44 -3.13 18.30
N MET A 485 12.38 -3.95 18.33
CA MET A 485 11.90 -4.58 19.56
C MET A 485 12.96 -5.51 20.18
N LEU A 486 13.66 -6.31 19.37
CA LEU A 486 14.75 -7.18 19.82
C LEU A 486 15.89 -6.38 20.44
N LEU A 487 16.36 -5.33 19.75
CA LEU A 487 17.42 -4.46 20.25
C LEU A 487 16.99 -3.73 21.53
N ALA A 488 15.74 -3.25 21.58
CA ALA A 488 15.19 -2.54 22.71
C ALA A 488 15.15 -3.40 23.99
N ILE A 489 14.97 -4.72 23.89
CA ILE A 489 15.01 -5.61 25.05
C ILE A 489 16.39 -6.23 25.30
N LEU A 490 17.22 -6.41 24.26
CA LEU A 490 18.53 -7.07 24.35
C LEU A 490 19.64 -6.13 24.80
N ILE A 491 19.72 -4.91 24.24
CA ILE A 491 20.77 -3.94 24.58
C ILE A 491 20.77 -3.61 26.08
N PRO A 492 19.62 -3.32 26.74
CA PRO A 492 19.61 -3.05 28.17
C PRO A 492 20.12 -4.23 29.00
N LYS A 493 19.77 -5.46 28.61
CA LYS A 493 20.25 -6.67 29.31
C LYS A 493 21.76 -6.85 29.17
N LEU A 494 22.30 -6.70 27.95
CA LEU A 494 23.74 -6.78 27.71
C LEU A 494 24.50 -5.67 28.45
N TYR A 495 23.94 -4.47 28.51
CA TYR A 495 24.52 -3.36 29.26
C TYR A 495 24.58 -3.67 30.76
N LEU A 496 23.50 -4.19 31.36
CA LEU A 496 23.49 -4.57 32.78
C LEU A 496 24.46 -5.71 33.09
N ASP A 497 24.59 -6.69 32.19
CA ASP A 497 25.57 -7.76 32.33
C ASP A 497 27.02 -7.25 32.23
N TYR A 498 27.26 -6.22 31.41
CA TYR A 498 28.55 -5.54 31.34
C TYR A 498 28.82 -4.70 32.60
N GLU A 499 27.86 -3.87 33.01
CA GLU A 499 27.94 -3.00 34.19
C GLU A 499 28.21 -3.84 35.46
N SER A 500 27.47 -4.92 35.67
CA SER A 500 27.66 -5.82 36.82
C SER A 500 29.02 -6.52 36.87
N ARG A 501 29.70 -6.68 35.73
CA ARG A 501 31.03 -7.33 35.65
C ARG A 501 32.20 -6.35 35.71
N HIS A 502 32.01 -5.12 35.25
CA HIS A 502 33.12 -4.18 35.02
C HIS A 502 33.01 -2.85 35.78
N LEU A 503 31.84 -2.47 36.27
CA LEU A 503 31.59 -1.17 36.88
C LEU A 503 31.10 -1.35 38.33
N VAL A 504 32.06 -1.41 39.27
CA VAL A 504 31.79 -1.69 40.69
C VAL A 504 31.02 -0.55 41.39
N ASN A 505 31.16 0.70 40.91
CA ASN A 505 30.65 1.90 41.59
C ASN A 505 29.70 2.76 40.74
N ALA A 506 29.30 2.30 39.55
CA ALA A 506 28.40 3.05 38.67
C ALA A 506 27.19 2.18 38.32
N HIS A 507 26.01 2.61 38.75
CA HIS A 507 24.74 1.98 38.40
C HIS A 507 23.88 2.97 37.62
N LEU A 508 23.87 2.83 36.30
CA LEU A 508 23.11 3.69 35.39
C LEU A 508 21.65 3.80 35.82
N ARG A 509 21.06 2.69 36.27
CA ARG A 509 19.68 2.67 36.76
C ARG A 509 19.46 3.64 37.94
N ASN A 510 20.37 3.65 38.90
CA ASN A 510 20.29 4.56 40.05
C ASN A 510 20.52 6.01 39.63
N MET A 511 21.45 6.25 38.70
CA MET A 511 21.68 7.59 38.13
C MET A 511 20.44 8.12 37.40
N LEU A 512 19.74 7.28 36.63
CA LEU A 512 18.49 7.67 35.97
C LEU A 512 17.40 8.03 36.99
N LEU A 513 17.27 7.28 38.09
CA LEU A 513 16.35 7.62 39.17
C LEU A 513 16.72 8.95 39.84
N LEU A 514 18.02 9.20 40.06
CA LEU A 514 18.51 10.46 40.61
C LEU A 514 18.10 11.64 39.72
N TYR A 515 18.34 11.58 38.40
CA TYR A 515 17.94 12.64 37.48
C TYR A 515 16.42 12.87 37.46
N VAL A 516 15.62 11.80 37.54
CA VAL A 516 14.16 11.92 37.66
C VAL A 516 13.78 12.66 38.95
N HIS A 517 14.42 12.32 40.07
CA HIS A 517 14.16 12.98 41.36
C HIS A 517 14.63 14.44 41.35
N GLU A 518 15.75 14.76 40.73
CA GLU A 518 16.26 16.13 40.60
C GLU A 518 15.35 17.02 39.76
N ILE A 519 14.79 16.49 38.66
CA ILE A 519 13.77 17.18 37.86
C ILE A 519 12.51 17.45 38.70
N ASP A 520 12.04 16.46 39.46
CA ASP A 520 10.87 16.63 40.34
C ASP A 520 11.11 17.66 41.44
N CYS A 521 12.30 17.61 42.03
CA CYS A 521 12.73 18.52 43.06
C CYS A 521 13.09 19.93 42.49
N GLY A 522 12.88 20.17 41.18
CA GLY A 522 12.99 21.48 40.55
C GLY A 522 14.43 21.99 40.36
N ILE A 523 15.41 21.09 40.47
CA ILE A 523 16.85 21.39 40.38
C ILE A 523 17.25 21.67 38.92
N TYR A 524 16.64 20.95 37.96
CA TYR A 524 16.80 21.18 36.53
C TYR A 524 15.52 21.77 35.93
N GLN A 525 15.51 23.08 35.67
CA GLN A 525 14.39 23.77 35.04
C GLN A 525 14.71 24.03 33.56
N SER A 526 14.11 23.23 32.69
CA SER A 526 14.16 23.39 31.23
C SER A 526 12.76 23.23 30.67
N ILE A 527 12.45 23.90 29.56
CA ILE A 527 11.20 23.68 28.80
C ILE A 527 11.06 22.23 28.33
N TYR A 528 12.18 21.49 28.26
CA TYR A 528 12.22 20.07 27.89
C TYR A 528 12.21 19.11 29.09
N ALA A 529 12.16 19.60 30.32
CA ALA A 529 12.30 18.77 31.53
C ALA A 529 11.26 17.63 31.61
N SER A 530 10.02 17.88 31.17
CA SER A 530 8.97 16.85 31.13
C SER A 530 9.26 15.73 30.13
N VAL A 531 9.84 16.07 28.97
CA VAL A 531 10.24 15.11 27.94
C VAL A 531 11.44 14.31 28.43
N GLN A 532 12.45 14.98 29.00
CA GLN A 532 13.63 14.34 29.59
C GLN A 532 13.25 13.36 30.70
N LYS A 533 12.36 13.77 31.62
CA LYS A 533 11.83 12.89 32.68
C LYS A 533 11.19 11.63 32.08
N THR A 534 10.38 11.78 31.04
CA THR A 534 9.72 10.66 30.37
C THR A 534 10.74 9.71 29.74
N ILE A 535 11.76 10.24 29.07
CA ILE A 535 12.86 9.44 28.49
C ILE A 535 13.57 8.65 29.59
N TYR A 536 14.00 9.29 30.69
CA TYR A 536 14.70 8.61 31.78
C TYR A 536 13.87 7.51 32.43
N ILE A 537 12.56 7.74 32.64
CA ILE A 537 11.64 6.74 33.18
C ILE A 537 11.54 5.52 32.25
N TRP A 538 11.39 5.73 30.95
CA TRP A 538 11.30 4.62 30.00
C TRP A 538 12.63 3.88 29.86
N THR A 539 13.76 4.58 29.78
CA THR A 539 15.09 3.96 29.79
C THR A 539 15.30 3.09 31.04
N HIS A 540 14.90 3.60 32.21
CA HIS A 540 14.93 2.83 33.46
C HIS A 540 14.09 1.55 33.38
N ARG A 541 12.86 1.64 32.85
CA ARG A 541 11.96 0.48 32.68
C ARG A 541 12.56 -0.58 31.76
N PHE A 542 13.14 -0.16 30.64
CA PHE A 542 13.81 -1.07 29.70
C PHE A 542 15.00 -1.80 30.34
N LEU A 543 15.82 -1.09 31.13
CA LEU A 543 16.90 -1.70 31.91
C LEU A 543 16.35 -2.71 32.92
N GLN A 544 15.35 -2.30 33.72
CA GLN A 544 14.81 -3.14 34.79
C GLN A 544 14.07 -4.39 34.29
N PHE A 545 13.50 -4.37 33.08
CA PHE A 545 12.63 -5.44 32.57
C PHE A 545 13.21 -6.84 32.70
N SER A 546 14.48 -7.02 32.31
CA SER A 546 15.13 -8.35 32.29
C SER A 546 15.45 -8.92 33.67
N GLU A 547 15.67 -8.07 34.69
CA GLU A 547 15.95 -8.49 36.06
C GLU A 547 14.67 -8.72 36.86
N GLU A 548 13.67 -7.85 36.66
CA GLU A 548 12.41 -7.90 37.40
C GLU A 548 11.47 -9.00 36.88
N GLN A 549 11.43 -9.18 35.56
CA GLN A 549 10.54 -10.14 34.90
C GLN A 549 11.33 -11.05 33.95
N PRO A 550 12.31 -11.84 34.44
CA PRO A 550 13.21 -12.63 33.60
C PRO A 550 12.47 -13.62 32.71
N ASN A 551 11.46 -14.32 33.24
CA ASN A 551 10.65 -15.26 32.46
C ASN A 551 9.87 -14.56 31.33
N THR A 552 9.28 -13.40 31.61
CA THR A 552 8.56 -12.60 30.61
C THR A 552 9.53 -12.08 29.54
N TRP A 553 10.73 -11.67 29.94
CA TRP A 553 11.77 -11.23 29.02
C TRP A 553 12.22 -12.36 28.08
N TYR A 554 12.54 -13.54 28.60
CA TYR A 554 12.93 -14.70 27.77
C TYR A 554 11.81 -15.13 26.83
N MET A 555 10.56 -15.06 27.29
CA MET A 555 9.37 -15.30 26.47
C MET A 555 9.29 -14.31 25.31
N CYS A 556 9.36 -12.99 25.58
CA CYS A 556 9.36 -11.95 24.53
C CYS A 556 10.50 -12.14 23.53
N PHE A 557 11.72 -12.38 24.02
CA PHE A 557 12.90 -12.61 23.19
C PHE A 557 12.73 -13.83 22.26
N THR A 558 12.22 -14.94 22.80
CA THR A 558 12.01 -16.18 22.04
C THR A 558 10.95 -16.00 20.95
N PHE A 559 9.83 -15.34 21.26
CA PHE A 559 8.79 -15.06 20.26
C PHE A 559 9.28 -14.13 19.16
N LEU A 560 10.00 -13.05 19.49
CA LEU A 560 10.55 -12.13 18.48
C LEU A 560 11.53 -12.83 17.51
N ILE A 561 12.38 -13.73 18.00
CA ILE A 561 13.24 -14.55 17.13
C ILE A 561 12.40 -15.53 16.29
N SER A 562 11.34 -16.09 16.86
CA SER A 562 10.47 -17.05 16.18
C SER A 562 9.73 -16.38 15.03
N PHE A 563 9.20 -15.17 15.20
CA PHE A 563 8.53 -14.42 14.13
C PHE A 563 9.44 -14.13 12.92
N LEU A 564 10.75 -14.04 13.11
CA LEU A 564 11.73 -13.87 12.01
C LEU A 564 12.10 -15.19 11.31
N THR A 565 12.00 -16.33 11.98
CA THR A 565 12.68 -17.57 11.56
C THR A 565 11.79 -18.80 11.41
N MET A 566 10.59 -18.76 11.96
CA MET A 566 9.62 -19.85 11.97
C MET A 566 8.37 -19.49 11.16
N PRO A 567 7.62 -20.49 10.65
CA PRO A 567 6.30 -20.23 10.11
C PRO A 567 5.40 -19.68 11.21
N TRP A 568 4.58 -18.68 10.88
CA TRP A 568 3.64 -18.09 11.81
C TRP A 568 2.42 -18.96 11.98
N PHE A 569 1.89 -19.54 10.90
CA PHE A 569 0.78 -20.48 10.97
C PHE A 569 0.73 -21.41 9.75
N TYR A 570 0.02 -22.53 9.89
CA TYR A 570 -0.28 -23.48 8.82
C TYR A 570 -1.77 -23.41 8.48
N ALA A 571 -2.09 -23.30 7.20
CA ALA A 571 -3.45 -23.09 6.73
C ALA A 571 -3.70 -23.74 5.37
N LYS A 572 -4.96 -24.03 5.06
CA LYS A 572 -5.39 -24.37 3.70
C LYS A 572 -5.62 -23.08 2.92
N PHE A 573 -4.54 -22.52 2.36
CA PHE A 573 -4.60 -21.29 1.57
C PHE A 573 -5.38 -21.45 0.26
N ILE A 574 -5.48 -22.66 -0.28
CA ILE A 574 -6.18 -22.96 -1.53
C ILE A 574 -7.25 -24.03 -1.25
N PRO A 575 -8.49 -23.63 -0.94
CA PRO A 575 -9.58 -24.55 -0.60
C PRO A 575 -9.84 -25.68 -1.60
N TYR A 576 -9.68 -25.45 -2.91
CA TYR A 576 -9.97 -26.41 -3.99
C TYR A 576 -9.21 -27.74 -3.90
N GLY A 577 -8.03 -27.76 -3.27
CA GLY A 577 -7.19 -28.95 -3.21
C GLY A 577 -7.99 -30.20 -2.83
N ARG A 578 -7.89 -31.25 -3.65
CA ARG A 578 -8.80 -32.42 -3.62
C ARG A 578 -8.63 -33.25 -2.35
N ASN A 579 -7.46 -33.15 -1.73
CA ASN A 579 -7.10 -33.77 -0.47
C ASN A 579 -6.77 -32.69 0.57
N ASP A 580 -6.81 -33.04 1.86
CA ASP A 580 -6.56 -32.09 2.98
C ASP A 580 -5.17 -31.44 2.93
N ASP A 581 -4.19 -32.10 2.29
CA ASP A 581 -2.82 -31.60 2.13
C ASP A 581 -2.62 -30.74 0.88
N GLU A 582 -3.50 -30.87 -0.13
CA GLU A 582 -3.38 -30.10 -1.36
C GLU A 582 -3.86 -28.66 -1.12
N GLY A 583 -3.01 -27.68 -1.41
CA GLY A 583 -3.32 -26.27 -1.19
C GLY A 583 -3.11 -25.79 0.24
N ALA A 584 -2.64 -26.67 1.13
CA ALA A 584 -2.18 -26.30 2.45
C ALA A 584 -0.71 -25.86 2.42
N GLY A 585 -0.37 -24.89 3.26
CA GLY A 585 0.95 -24.27 3.28
C GLY A 585 1.24 -23.55 4.59
N TYR A 586 2.45 -23.01 4.67
CA TYR A 586 2.96 -22.28 5.81
C TYR A 586 3.02 -20.79 5.49
N PHE A 587 2.44 -19.97 6.37
CA PHE A 587 2.64 -18.54 6.37
C PHE A 587 4.00 -18.22 6.99
N PHE A 588 4.86 -17.51 6.26
CA PHE A 588 6.06 -16.89 6.81
C PHE A 588 5.97 -15.37 6.66
N LEU A 589 6.76 -14.66 7.47
CA LEU A 589 7.07 -13.25 7.23
C LEU A 589 7.59 -12.98 5.81
N TRP A 590 8.20 -14.00 5.18
CA TRP A 590 8.87 -13.91 3.89
C TRP A 590 7.98 -14.30 2.70
N GLY A 591 6.72 -14.69 2.92
CA GLY A 591 5.81 -15.19 1.88
C GLY A 591 5.07 -16.47 2.30
N LEU A 592 4.31 -17.07 1.38
CA LEU A 592 3.69 -18.38 1.59
C LEU A 592 4.61 -19.48 1.08
N TYR A 593 4.78 -20.54 1.87
CA TYR A 593 5.59 -21.69 1.52
C TYR A 593 4.74 -22.96 1.47
N PHE A 594 4.67 -23.59 0.30
CA PHE A 594 3.92 -24.81 0.10
C PHE A 594 4.82 -26.05 0.22
N PRO A 595 4.28 -27.22 0.67
CA PRO A 595 5.06 -28.44 0.91
C PRO A 595 5.82 -28.98 -0.31
N ASP A 596 5.43 -28.60 -1.53
CA ASP A 596 6.11 -28.89 -2.80
C ASP A 596 7.38 -28.05 -3.02
N LYS A 597 7.86 -27.36 -1.98
CA LYS A 597 9.03 -26.48 -1.96
C LYS A 597 8.86 -25.22 -2.81
N GLN A 598 7.62 -24.82 -3.06
CA GLN A 598 7.33 -23.63 -3.83
C GLN A 598 7.02 -22.46 -2.91
N TRP A 599 7.70 -21.34 -3.13
CA TRP A 599 7.37 -20.06 -2.51
C TRP A 599 6.36 -19.32 -3.39
N VAL A 600 5.44 -18.62 -2.73
CA VAL A 600 4.62 -17.58 -3.36
C VAL A 600 4.98 -16.29 -2.63
N PRO A 601 5.79 -15.40 -3.24
CA PRO A 601 6.29 -14.18 -2.60
C PRO A 601 5.21 -13.10 -2.57
N LEU A 602 4.11 -13.40 -1.88
CA LEU A 602 2.98 -12.50 -1.67
C LEU A 602 3.27 -11.49 -0.57
N ASP A 603 2.45 -10.45 -0.50
CA ASP A 603 2.51 -9.45 0.57
C ASP A 603 1.96 -9.98 1.90
N THR A 604 2.73 -10.86 2.52
CA THR A 604 2.57 -11.20 3.95
C THR A 604 2.96 -10.03 4.86
N TRP A 605 3.53 -8.94 4.32
CA TRP A 605 4.09 -7.82 5.07
C TRP A 605 3.02 -6.92 5.64
N LEU A 606 1.93 -6.69 4.92
CA LEU A 606 0.81 -5.90 5.45
C LEU A 606 0.21 -6.54 6.72
N TYR A 607 -0.14 -7.83 6.64
CA TYR A 607 -0.67 -8.58 7.79
C TYR A 607 0.36 -8.61 8.94
N THR A 608 1.63 -8.89 8.63
CA THR A 608 2.66 -8.98 9.68
C THR A 608 2.95 -7.63 10.32
N ALA A 609 3.02 -6.53 9.57
CA ALA A 609 3.19 -5.19 10.13
C ALA A 609 2.09 -4.86 11.14
N PHE A 610 0.83 -5.13 10.77
CA PHE A 610 -0.32 -4.90 11.64
C PHE A 610 -0.25 -5.74 12.92
N GLU A 611 0.00 -7.05 12.80
CA GLU A 611 0.11 -7.95 13.96
C GLU A 611 1.33 -7.63 14.84
N LEU A 612 2.47 -7.24 14.27
CA LEU A 612 3.65 -6.85 15.05
C LEU A 612 3.39 -5.58 15.86
N ILE A 613 2.75 -4.58 15.27
CA ILE A 613 2.46 -3.31 15.94
C ILE A 613 1.39 -3.50 17.02
N PHE A 614 0.26 -4.11 16.69
CA PHE A 614 -0.89 -4.16 17.58
C PHE A 614 -0.92 -5.41 18.47
N THR A 615 -0.58 -6.59 17.95
CA THR A 615 -0.62 -7.83 18.76
C THR A 615 0.64 -8.05 19.57
N VAL A 616 1.83 -7.70 19.06
CA VAL A 616 3.10 -8.03 19.74
C VAL A 616 3.63 -6.84 20.53
N ASN A 617 3.93 -5.73 19.86
CA ASN A 617 4.60 -4.57 20.46
C ASN A 617 3.79 -3.97 21.62
N GLY A 618 2.46 -3.86 21.46
CA GLY A 618 1.57 -3.33 22.51
C GLY A 618 1.72 -4.05 23.86
N PHE A 619 1.80 -5.40 23.86
CA PHE A 619 1.99 -6.15 25.10
C PHE A 619 3.43 -6.10 25.61
N ILE A 620 4.44 -6.10 24.74
CA ILE A 620 5.85 -5.93 25.15
C ILE A 620 6.03 -4.61 25.91
N LEU A 621 5.55 -3.50 25.34
CA LEU A 621 5.60 -2.19 25.99
C LEU A 621 4.84 -2.17 27.30
N TYR A 622 3.69 -2.86 27.38
CA TYR A 622 2.93 -3.00 28.61
C TYR A 622 3.70 -3.80 29.69
N PHE A 623 4.38 -4.89 29.32
CA PHE A 623 5.23 -5.66 30.25
C PHE A 623 6.43 -4.85 30.74
N ILE A 624 7.07 -4.09 29.86
CA ILE A 624 8.16 -3.17 30.23
C ILE A 624 7.64 -2.09 31.20
N TRP A 625 6.48 -1.50 30.93
CA TRP A 625 5.86 -0.55 31.86
C TRP A 625 5.66 -1.17 33.25
N LYS A 626 5.14 -2.39 33.35
CA LYS A 626 4.97 -3.10 34.62
C LYS A 626 6.26 -3.46 35.37
N SER A 627 7.42 -3.30 34.74
CA SER A 627 8.70 -3.70 35.36
C SER A 627 9.15 -2.75 36.46
N SER A 628 8.71 -1.49 36.44
CA SER A 628 9.07 -0.50 37.47
C SER A 628 7.83 0.01 38.20
N ASP A 629 7.94 0.15 39.52
CA ASP A 629 6.87 0.71 40.33
C ASP A 629 6.86 2.24 40.26
N GLN A 630 5.67 2.85 40.24
CA GLN A 630 5.51 4.30 40.09
C GLN A 630 6.18 5.11 41.22
N TYR A 631 6.23 4.56 42.43
CA TYR A 631 6.82 5.24 43.59
C TYR A 631 8.33 5.46 43.45
N LEU A 632 9.03 4.69 42.60
CA LEU A 632 10.47 4.86 42.37
C LEU A 632 10.78 6.20 41.69
N PHE A 633 9.82 6.75 40.95
CA PHE A 633 9.99 7.95 40.13
C PHE A 633 9.50 9.24 40.80
N GLU A 634 9.19 9.20 42.11
CA GLU A 634 8.69 10.36 42.87
C GLU A 634 9.71 10.76 43.98
N CYS A 635 10.22 12.00 43.93
CA CYS A 635 11.16 12.57 44.91
C CYS A 635 10.45 12.77 46.28
N LYS A 636 10.87 12.07 47.34
CA LYS A 636 10.28 12.26 48.69
C LYS A 636 10.68 13.57 49.38
N GLY A 637 11.72 14.25 48.89
CA GLY A 637 12.22 15.52 49.44
C GLY A 637 11.23 16.68 49.42
N LEU A 638 10.18 16.60 48.59
CA LEU A 638 9.19 17.66 48.39
C LEU A 638 8.10 17.73 49.47
N GLY A 639 8.17 16.91 50.54
CA GLY A 639 7.18 16.92 51.62
C GLY A 639 5.77 16.45 51.23
N GLN A 640 5.55 16.04 49.97
CA GLN A 640 4.27 15.54 49.46
C GLN A 640 4.10 14.03 49.70
N GLY A 641 4.32 13.57 50.93
CA GLY A 641 4.04 12.19 51.34
C GLY A 641 2.56 11.88 51.57
N LYS A 642 1.63 12.30 50.70
CA LYS A 642 0.19 12.11 50.96
C LYS A 642 -0.63 11.38 49.91
N ASN A 643 -0.17 11.21 48.67
CA ASN A 643 -0.95 10.48 47.67
C ASN A 643 -0.26 9.18 47.28
N ARG A 644 -0.77 8.07 47.83
CA ARG A 644 -0.53 6.70 47.36
C ARG A 644 -0.94 6.62 45.89
N ARG A 645 -0.02 6.86 44.96
CA ARG A 645 -0.30 6.69 43.53
C ARG A 645 0.10 5.29 43.13
N THR A 646 -0.89 4.41 43.14
CA THR A 646 -0.78 3.14 42.41
C THR A 646 -0.43 3.43 40.96
N SER A 647 0.53 2.67 40.41
CA SER A 647 0.88 2.76 39.00
C SER A 647 -0.39 2.67 38.17
N LEU A 648 -0.54 3.54 37.16
CA LEU A 648 -1.73 3.59 36.31
C LEU A 648 -2.04 2.21 35.71
N CYS A 649 -0.99 1.49 35.29
CA CYS A 649 -1.12 0.15 34.75
C CYS A 649 -1.70 -0.84 35.76
N ASN A 650 -1.50 -0.67 37.07
CA ASN A 650 -2.00 -1.58 38.11
C ASN A 650 -3.45 -1.25 38.57
N ARG A 651 -4.09 -0.21 38.01
CA ARG A 651 -5.47 0.14 38.37
C ARG A 651 -6.47 -0.86 37.78
N PRO A 652 -7.51 -1.28 38.53
CA PRO A 652 -8.48 -2.27 38.05
C PRO A 652 -9.16 -1.93 36.72
N TRP A 653 -9.54 -0.66 36.51
CA TRP A 653 -10.17 -0.24 35.26
C TRP A 653 -9.20 -0.29 34.06
N PHE A 654 -7.91 -0.02 34.29
CA PHE A 654 -6.90 -0.12 33.23
C PHE A 654 -6.61 -1.59 32.90
N GLN A 655 -6.55 -2.46 33.91
CA GLN A 655 -6.47 -3.90 33.70
C GLN A 655 -7.65 -4.43 32.89
N LEU A 656 -8.88 -3.92 33.13
CA LEU A 656 -10.04 -4.24 32.30
C LEU A 656 -9.83 -3.80 30.84
N LEU A 657 -9.30 -2.59 30.59
CA LEU A 657 -9.00 -2.16 29.22
C LEU A 657 -7.97 -3.07 28.53
N VAL A 658 -6.93 -3.52 29.24
CA VAL A 658 -5.93 -4.45 28.71
C VAL A 658 -6.56 -5.82 28.40
N ILE A 659 -7.51 -6.29 29.21
CA ILE A 659 -8.27 -7.51 28.93
C ILE A 659 -9.17 -7.34 27.71
N LEU A 660 -9.89 -6.21 27.60
CA LEU A 660 -10.71 -5.91 26.43
C LEU A 660 -9.85 -5.82 25.16
N TYR A 661 -8.66 -5.24 25.27
CA TYR A 661 -7.68 -5.21 24.18
C TYR A 661 -7.23 -6.63 23.79
N LEU A 662 -6.89 -7.48 24.76
CA LEU A 662 -6.57 -8.90 24.52
C LEU A 662 -7.73 -9.63 23.82
N LEU A 663 -8.96 -9.45 24.28
CA LEU A 663 -10.14 -10.07 23.68
C LEU A 663 -10.33 -9.61 22.24
N TRP A 664 -10.14 -8.32 21.96
CA TRP A 664 -10.16 -7.77 20.60
C TRP A 664 -9.04 -8.34 19.71
N ARG A 665 -7.85 -8.62 20.25
CA ARG A 665 -6.81 -9.32 19.48
C ARG A 665 -7.14 -10.79 19.24
N ILE A 666 -7.82 -11.46 20.18
CA ILE A 666 -8.30 -12.84 19.99
C ILE A 666 -9.36 -12.91 18.87
N THR A 667 -10.22 -11.89 18.71
CA THR A 667 -11.23 -11.93 17.62
C THR A 667 -10.59 -11.93 16.23
N HIS A 668 -9.45 -11.26 16.04
CA HIS A 668 -8.71 -11.30 14.77
C HIS A 668 -8.17 -12.70 14.43
N LEU A 669 -7.70 -13.46 15.43
CA LEU A 669 -7.30 -14.86 15.21
C LEU A 669 -8.49 -15.74 14.85
N ILE A 670 -9.67 -15.47 15.41
CA ILE A 670 -10.91 -16.17 15.06
C ILE A 670 -11.31 -15.85 13.61
N GLU A 671 -11.11 -14.63 13.14
CA GLU A 671 -11.33 -14.27 11.74
C GLU A 671 -10.42 -15.08 10.82
N LEU A 672 -9.12 -15.20 11.13
CA LEU A 672 -8.19 -16.04 10.36
C LEU A 672 -8.66 -17.50 10.25
N VAL A 673 -9.25 -18.04 11.32
CA VAL A 673 -9.88 -19.38 11.31
C VAL A 673 -11.10 -19.44 10.39
N ARG A 674 -11.88 -18.36 10.28
CA ARG A 674 -13.03 -18.29 9.36
C ARG A 674 -12.57 -18.29 7.90
N TRP A 675 -11.51 -17.57 7.56
CA TRP A 675 -10.97 -17.50 6.20
C TRP A 675 -10.42 -18.84 5.70
N TYR A 676 -9.63 -19.53 6.53
CA TYR A 676 -8.87 -20.72 6.08
C TYR A 676 -9.36 -22.06 6.64
N GLY A 677 -10.39 -22.05 7.49
CA GLY A 677 -10.91 -23.24 8.14
C GLY A 677 -9.89 -23.89 9.11
N GLY A 678 -10.31 -24.98 9.75
CA GLY A 678 -9.41 -25.78 10.60
C GLY A 678 -9.06 -25.11 11.94
N THR A 679 -9.99 -25.14 12.89
CA THR A 679 -9.77 -24.65 14.27
C THR A 679 -8.54 -25.28 14.92
N TRP A 680 -8.32 -26.57 14.70
CA TRP A 680 -7.21 -27.30 15.32
C TRP A 680 -5.83 -26.88 14.81
N PRO A 681 -5.52 -26.89 13.50
CA PRO A 681 -4.25 -26.38 12.99
C PRO A 681 -3.97 -24.92 13.38
N MET A 682 -4.98 -24.06 13.35
CA MET A 682 -4.82 -22.64 13.72
C MET A 682 -4.60 -22.40 15.22
N LEU A 683 -5.14 -23.25 16.09
CA LEU A 683 -4.86 -23.14 17.52
C LEU A 683 -3.50 -23.74 17.89
N THR A 684 -3.05 -24.76 17.17
CA THR A 684 -1.84 -25.54 17.52
C THR A 684 -0.58 -25.04 16.82
N PHE A 685 -0.67 -24.72 15.53
CA PHE A 685 0.47 -24.33 14.69
C PHE A 685 0.56 -22.83 14.45
N ASN A 686 -0.10 -21.98 15.25
CA ASN A 686 -0.05 -20.52 15.11
C ASN A 686 0.75 -19.85 16.23
N LEU A 687 1.85 -19.17 15.87
CA LEU A 687 2.72 -18.44 16.80
C LEU A 687 1.98 -17.32 17.55
N LEU A 688 1.04 -16.62 16.90
CA LEU A 688 0.26 -15.56 17.53
C LEU A 688 -0.72 -16.13 18.58
N THR A 689 -1.28 -17.31 18.36
CA THR A 689 -2.09 -18.01 19.36
C THR A 689 -1.27 -18.26 20.62
N TRP A 690 -0.07 -18.85 20.47
CA TRP A 690 0.81 -19.11 21.59
C TRP A 690 1.32 -17.83 22.28
N TRP A 691 1.56 -16.77 21.50
CA TRP A 691 1.87 -15.45 22.04
C TRP A 691 0.73 -14.93 22.92
N LEU A 692 -0.52 -14.96 22.45
CA LEU A 692 -1.67 -14.50 23.24
C LEU A 692 -1.94 -15.38 24.47
N VAL A 693 -1.69 -16.69 24.38
CA VAL A 693 -1.73 -17.58 25.56
C VAL A 693 -0.66 -17.18 26.57
N ALA A 694 0.58 -16.94 26.13
CA ALA A 694 1.66 -16.48 27.00
C ALA A 694 1.34 -15.12 27.63
N VAL A 695 0.81 -14.17 26.85
CA VAL A 695 0.31 -12.88 27.34
C VAL A 695 -0.75 -13.08 28.42
N THR A 696 -1.71 -13.97 28.18
CA THR A 696 -2.76 -14.30 29.16
C THR A 696 -2.15 -14.82 30.46
N ILE A 697 -1.19 -15.74 30.38
CA ILE A 697 -0.49 -16.26 31.57
C ILE A 697 0.21 -15.12 32.33
N VAL A 698 0.92 -14.23 31.64
CA VAL A 698 1.61 -13.09 32.27
C VAL A 698 0.62 -12.09 32.87
N LEU A 699 -0.53 -11.83 32.24
CA LEU A 699 -1.55 -10.92 32.77
C LEU A 699 -2.18 -11.43 34.06
N PHE A 700 -2.39 -12.75 34.19
CA PHE A 700 -2.99 -13.34 35.37
C PHE A 700 -1.97 -13.64 36.48
N TYR A 701 -0.81 -14.17 36.13
CA TYR A 701 0.17 -14.74 37.06
C TYR A 701 1.52 -14.02 37.10
N GLY A 702 1.79 -13.11 36.18
CA GLY A 702 3.01 -12.30 36.16
C GLY A 702 3.03 -11.20 37.23
N LYS A 703 4.02 -10.31 37.14
CA LYS A 703 4.18 -9.18 38.08
C LYS A 703 2.90 -8.34 38.15
N ASP A 704 2.39 -8.16 39.37
CA ASP A 704 1.13 -7.47 39.66
C ASP A 704 -0.06 -7.98 38.81
N GLY A 705 -0.06 -9.26 38.48
CA GLY A 705 -1.14 -9.89 37.70
C GLY A 705 -2.47 -9.88 38.44
N ILE A 706 -3.55 -10.21 37.74
CA ILE A 706 -4.93 -10.19 38.27
C ILE A 706 -5.05 -11.05 39.54
N VAL A 707 -4.42 -12.24 39.56
CA VAL A 707 -4.45 -13.14 40.71
C VAL A 707 -3.73 -12.53 41.91
N TYR A 708 -2.62 -11.83 41.67
CA TYR A 708 -1.90 -11.09 42.71
C TYR A 708 -2.76 -9.95 43.25
N LEU A 709 -3.38 -9.13 42.39
CA LEU A 709 -4.23 -8.01 42.81
C LEU A 709 -5.44 -8.47 43.65
N ILE A 710 -6.04 -9.61 43.29
CA ILE A 710 -7.14 -10.22 44.06
C ILE A 710 -6.65 -10.68 45.44
N LYS A 711 -5.45 -11.28 45.52
CA LYS A 711 -4.84 -11.77 46.78
C LYS A 711 -4.26 -10.65 47.64
N ALA A 712 -3.74 -9.58 47.02
CA ALA A 712 -3.05 -8.46 47.65
C ALA A 712 -4.01 -7.47 48.34
N LYS A 713 -5.33 -7.60 48.14
CA LYS A 713 -6.37 -6.90 48.93
C LYS A 713 -6.25 -7.07 50.47
N LYS A 714 -5.30 -7.87 50.96
CA LYS A 714 -4.99 -8.09 52.40
C LYS A 714 -3.58 -7.69 52.86
N LYS A 715 -2.70 -7.15 52.00
CA LYS A 715 -1.38 -6.63 52.43
C LYS A 715 -1.29 -5.13 52.13
N GLY A 716 -0.94 -4.33 53.14
CA GLY A 716 -0.62 -2.92 52.93
C GLY A 716 0.51 -2.78 51.90
N GLU A 717 0.39 -1.77 51.03
CA GLU A 717 1.36 -1.50 49.97
C GLU A 717 2.75 -1.20 50.55
N ALA A 718 3.80 -1.61 49.83
CA ALA A 718 5.18 -1.31 50.19
C ALA A 718 5.36 0.22 50.27
N ILE A 719 5.86 0.68 51.42
CA ILE A 719 6.27 2.07 51.59
C ILE A 719 7.49 2.28 50.69
N GLY A 720 7.42 3.22 49.75
CA GLY A 720 8.50 3.46 48.78
C GLY A 720 9.85 3.62 49.48
N GLN A 721 10.87 2.90 49.00
CA GLN A 721 12.22 2.97 49.54
C GLN A 721 12.84 4.34 49.25
N HIS A 722 13.67 4.85 50.17
CA HIS A 722 14.43 6.08 49.95
C HIS A 722 15.59 5.82 48.99
N LEU A 723 15.86 6.76 48.08
CA LEU A 723 17.03 6.68 47.21
C LEU A 723 18.22 7.32 47.93
N ASP A 724 19.15 6.50 48.40
CA ASP A 724 20.28 6.92 49.26
C ASP A 724 21.23 7.93 48.60
N ILE A 725 21.24 8.00 47.26
CA ILE A 725 22.04 8.96 46.50
C ILE A 725 21.32 10.29 46.23
N CYS A 726 20.02 10.40 46.55
CA CYS A 726 19.26 11.64 46.37
C CYS A 726 19.29 12.48 47.65
N GLN A 727 19.97 13.63 47.60
CA GLN A 727 20.13 14.52 48.75
C GLN A 727 18.78 14.97 49.34
N SER A 728 17.81 15.30 48.49
CA SER A 728 16.46 15.68 48.93
C SER A 728 15.71 14.53 49.61
N CYS A 729 15.91 13.28 49.15
CA CYS A 729 15.36 12.09 49.81
C CYS A 729 16.01 11.83 51.17
N CYS A 730 17.33 12.04 51.29
CA CYS A 730 18.07 11.90 52.55
C CYS A 730 17.68 12.98 53.56
N GLN A 731 17.52 14.23 53.12
CA GLN A 731 17.09 15.34 53.96
C GLN A 731 15.67 15.14 54.53
N ALA A 732 14.78 14.46 53.79
CA ALA A 732 13.42 14.15 54.24
C ALA A 732 13.33 13.07 55.34
N ILE A 733 14.37 12.24 55.53
CA ILE A 733 14.38 11.17 56.56
C ILE A 733 14.78 11.73 57.95
N GLY A 734 15.53 12.83 57.98
CA GLY A 734 16.22 13.30 59.18
C GLY A 734 17.39 12.38 59.58
N GLU A 735 18.40 12.93 60.26
CA GLU A 735 19.64 12.21 60.65
C GLU A 735 19.46 11.02 61.63
N ALA A 736 18.23 10.63 61.99
CA ALA A 736 17.96 9.71 63.10
C ALA A 736 17.70 8.23 62.72
N ALA A 737 18.06 7.77 61.52
CA ALA A 737 17.88 6.36 61.12
C ALA A 737 19.10 5.73 60.43
N ARG A 738 20.33 6.09 60.84
CA ARG A 738 21.51 5.23 60.58
C ARG A 738 21.52 4.08 61.60
N GLY A 739 20.82 2.99 61.28
CA GLY A 739 20.98 1.70 61.97
C GLY A 739 22.26 0.99 61.49
N PRO A 740 22.94 0.19 62.34
CA PRO A 740 24.27 -0.36 62.02
C PRO A 740 24.17 -1.62 61.12
N PHE A 741 25.29 -1.92 60.45
CA PHE A 741 25.62 -3.06 59.54
C PHE A 741 25.45 -2.78 58.04
N ASN A 742 26.45 -2.95 57.17
CA ASN A 742 27.69 -3.73 57.25
C ASN A 742 28.76 -3.13 56.33
N VAL A 743 29.71 -2.37 56.87
CA VAL A 743 30.97 -2.03 56.17
C VAL A 743 31.93 -3.18 56.44
N ARG A 744 32.07 -4.10 55.49
CA ARG A 744 33.28 -4.93 55.46
C ARG A 744 34.41 -4.07 54.92
N THR A 745 35.27 -3.70 55.84
CA THR A 745 36.64 -3.18 55.69
C THR A 745 37.34 -3.63 54.40
N MET A 746 37.58 -2.69 53.49
CA MET A 746 38.78 -2.67 52.65
C MET A 746 39.71 -1.62 53.25
N TYR A 747 40.68 -2.06 54.05
CA TYR A 747 42.03 -1.51 54.21
C TYR A 747 42.69 -2.25 55.37
N ASP A 748 43.20 -3.44 55.07
CA ASP A 748 44.35 -4.00 55.77
C ASP A 748 44.98 -5.06 54.86
N SER A 749 45.91 -4.61 54.03
CA SER A 749 46.96 -5.46 53.47
C SER A 749 48.26 -4.69 53.61
N ASN A 750 48.98 -5.00 54.69
CA ASN A 750 50.38 -4.68 54.87
C ASN A 750 51.18 -5.15 53.65
N GLU A 751 51.84 -4.23 52.96
CA GLU A 751 53.17 -4.46 52.38
C GLU A 751 53.92 -3.12 52.22
N GLN A 752 54.79 -2.88 53.20
CA GLN A 752 56.10 -2.21 53.17
C GLN A 752 56.35 -1.06 52.16
N HIS A 753 56.57 0.16 52.68
CA HIS A 753 57.75 1.00 52.37
C HIS A 753 57.96 2.10 53.46
N PRO A 754 59.21 2.50 53.80
CA PRO A 754 59.55 3.37 54.94
C PRO A 754 59.80 4.85 54.47
N PRO A 755 60.11 5.82 55.36
CA PRO A 755 59.33 7.06 55.50
C PRO A 755 59.99 8.30 54.88
N LEU A 756 59.21 9.36 54.69
CA LEU A 756 59.73 10.73 54.56
C LEU A 756 59.13 11.63 55.64
N ALA A 757 60.04 12.38 56.24
CA ALA A 757 59.92 13.10 57.49
C ALA A 757 59.17 14.44 57.38
N GLU A 758 58.72 14.86 58.57
CA GLU A 758 58.27 16.19 59.00
C GLU A 758 58.89 17.37 58.24
N TYR A 759 58.12 18.46 58.03
CA TYR A 759 58.57 19.80 58.40
C TYR A 759 57.40 20.77 58.65
N ASN A 760 57.68 21.64 59.62
CA ASN A 760 56.84 22.53 60.42
C ASN A 760 56.20 23.75 59.75
N GLU A 761 55.14 24.22 60.43
CA GLU A 761 54.77 25.59 60.85
C GLU A 761 54.82 26.80 59.88
N GLY A 762 53.82 27.69 60.04
CA GLY A 762 54.12 29.11 60.24
C GLY A 762 53.38 30.16 59.39
N SER A 763 52.19 30.56 59.86
CA SER A 763 51.66 31.93 60.04
C SER A 763 51.74 33.07 58.98
N SER A 764 50.71 33.94 59.07
CA SER A 764 50.59 35.35 58.63
C SER A 764 50.10 35.57 57.18
N SER A 765 49.25 36.53 56.82
CA SER A 765 48.50 37.59 57.52
C SER A 765 47.55 38.25 56.50
N ASP A 766 46.34 38.60 56.95
CA ASP A 766 45.58 39.83 56.70
C ASP A 766 45.19 40.40 55.31
N THR A 767 43.91 40.81 55.30
CA THR A 767 43.28 41.96 54.60
C THR A 767 42.93 41.84 53.11
N SER A 768 41.63 41.82 52.78
CA SER A 768 40.80 43.05 52.65
C SER A 768 39.49 42.80 51.91
N ASN A 769 38.48 43.57 52.34
CA ASN A 769 37.09 43.64 51.89
C ASN A 769 36.91 43.95 50.40
N ALA A 770 35.85 43.39 49.80
CA ALA A 770 34.90 44.17 48.98
C ALA A 770 33.56 43.43 48.82
N SER A 771 32.58 43.85 49.62
CA SER A 771 31.16 43.59 49.42
C SER A 771 30.57 44.62 48.45
N ILE A 772 29.85 44.20 47.41
CA ILE A 772 28.77 45.01 46.82
C ILE A 772 27.53 44.14 46.63
N THR A 773 26.54 44.46 47.45
CA THR A 773 25.13 44.11 47.39
C THR A 773 24.39 44.98 46.38
N ARG A 774 23.35 44.42 45.75
CA ARG A 774 22.04 45.04 45.39
C ARG A 774 21.32 44.09 44.43
N ARG A 775 20.00 43.91 44.44
CA ARG A 775 18.88 44.17 45.35
C ARG A 775 17.68 43.51 44.65
N ASN A 776 16.89 42.75 45.40
CA ASN A 776 15.57 42.30 44.97
C ASN A 776 14.57 43.47 44.93
N ALA A 777 13.63 43.43 43.97
CA ALA A 777 12.19 43.69 44.10
C ALA A 777 11.58 43.61 42.67
N THR A 778 10.68 42.69 42.30
CA THR A 778 9.21 42.68 42.57
C THR A 778 8.57 44.05 42.27
N ALA A 779 7.49 44.22 41.52
CA ALA A 779 6.50 43.33 40.93
C ALA A 779 5.58 44.15 39.99
N ARG A 780 4.79 43.40 39.21
CA ARG A 780 3.37 43.61 38.87
C ARG A 780 2.90 44.65 37.84
N ASP A 781 1.95 44.11 37.06
CA ASP A 781 0.79 44.68 36.39
C ASP A 781 1.02 45.51 35.12
N GLU A 782 0.95 44.85 33.95
CA GLU A 782 -0.24 44.81 33.07
C GLU A 782 -0.15 43.61 32.10
#